data_AF-A0A838VL13-F1
#
_entry.id   AF-A0A838VL13-F1
#
_cell.length_a   1.000
_cell.length_b   1.000
_cell.length_c   1.000
_cell.angle_alpha   90.00
_cell.angle_beta   90.00
_cell.angle_gamma   90.00
#
_symmetry.space_group_name_H-M   'P 1'
#
loop_
_entity.id
_entity.type
_entity.pdbx_description
1 polymer ?
#
loop_
_entity_poly.entity_id
_entity_poly.type
_entity_poly.pdbx_seq_one_letter_code
_entity_poly.pdbx_strand_id
1 'polypeptide(L)'
;MSVLLKYLLAAKSRPISRYGKLLSSIVFSLVALSLGMRSAHAEGSRTLYPNSAPPGSINPSRANLEWRNDSYGSLVKRRTLLKVYANAGENILLGSSAVGVGSGDILVYNPNRISGKVGQETIPTTPDFKCSSQSGKGVISSRKQELAGPLSISGAGNSNSYKPCYYSAPSTGVYNVVFYGPKGDGFAVDVNNSIPGDVSLIDTKNFDTNQNTSVAAWDVTVRSSDQTSTSDINGRLFAYYYALNTGNNGRPLYFPIYPVTTDGYQYRITLRGTDPYGFLIYGNQVGFFDSDGKSSLYHDITSGSDQISSPDAGTSLASPQYPTFLNPLDTTVLSSLEIYGTNGNYIATGIPSIPITPSVSSISFTGTAGGNNSVVSTGGTFSFNSSTTGNYEIIISRGTDFDPTNTQNATLRGVISTAGSQSITWNGKDNSSKAPFPPNPNYAVQIKVHAGEYHFPLLDAENNYYGGPTTELLNATNPLVPFGNTTGFYDDRGYTTIGGNPVGTPGSALCGTKPPTAFFSDPIKGFDTLSNQRLYGQSSGGSVGGVCNGSFGDKKGLDLWTFFPSSAANTLLNIIDAAYNISGTLYLDKNTDKTFNNSEPTLPANITLKLIDPSNNSLIQTTHTDTNGNYTFTSVASKNYQVQVDTADTHIPAGDTLETPNNVPVTVNGSNITNINFGFIPPAGKPKLLLVKRITAITRVNIDTYVDDHNTTSTDDHDKNWPTPLDSGSGISSYLRGAINNTIVRPGDDIEYTIYFLSTGTQDATKVNICDLIPANTTFVPTTFNTQTTTDGGIPGTDKGIALALGSISPTVYLTNVNDPPDRGRFYPANDPATPPYCKANTNGAVEVNITRSSDFPNLPAATASGTPTNSYGFIRFHVKVK
;
A
#
# COMPACT_ATOMS: atom_id res chain seq x y z
N MET A 1 40.13 39.35 -10.46
CA MET A 1 40.14 39.11 -11.94
C MET A 1 39.72 40.32 -12.78
N SER A 2 39.93 41.58 -12.32
CA SER A 2 39.39 42.78 -13.01
C SER A 2 40.46 43.73 -13.60
N VAL A 3 41.74 43.58 -13.21
CA VAL A 3 42.83 44.45 -13.70
C VAL A 3 43.57 43.82 -14.90
N LEU A 4 43.64 42.49 -14.98
CA LEU A 4 44.31 41.78 -16.08
C LEU A 4 43.59 41.93 -17.43
N LEU A 5 42.26 42.00 -17.41
CA LEU A 5 41.44 42.12 -18.63
C LEU A 5 41.57 43.51 -19.27
N LYS A 6 41.86 44.56 -18.48
CA LYS A 6 42.10 45.92 -19.00
C LYS A 6 43.43 46.06 -19.73
N TYR A 7 44.44 45.26 -19.38
CA TYR A 7 45.74 45.28 -20.07
C TYR A 7 45.72 44.53 -21.42
N LEU A 8 44.92 43.46 -21.52
CA LEU A 8 44.80 42.67 -22.76
C LEU A 8 44.03 43.39 -23.88
N LEU A 9 43.17 44.35 -23.54
CA LEU A 9 42.38 45.11 -24.51
C LEU A 9 43.10 46.35 -25.08
N ALA A 10 44.24 46.76 -24.52
CA ALA A 10 44.98 47.95 -24.97
C ALA A 10 46.13 47.68 -25.96
N ALA A 11 46.43 46.41 -26.29
CA ALA A 11 47.61 46.03 -27.08
C ALA A 11 47.30 45.75 -28.57
N LYS A 12 46.32 46.46 -29.16
CA LYS A 12 45.90 46.25 -30.57
C LYS A 12 46.28 47.40 -31.49
N SER A 13 47.46 48.01 -31.33
CA SER A 13 48.04 48.92 -32.32
C SER A 13 49.46 49.36 -31.96
N ARG A 14 50.48 48.55 -32.26
CA ARG A 14 51.88 48.92 -32.63
C ARG A 14 52.80 47.67 -32.59
N PRO A 15 53.81 47.57 -33.46
CA PRO A 15 54.74 46.44 -33.46
C PRO A 15 55.66 46.50 -32.22
N ILE A 16 55.63 45.44 -31.40
CA ILE A 16 56.48 45.30 -30.21
C ILE A 16 57.91 44.97 -30.66
N SER A 17 58.90 45.74 -30.18
CA SER A 17 60.33 45.57 -30.49
C SER A 17 60.89 44.23 -29.96
N ARG A 18 62.06 43.80 -30.47
CA ARG A 18 62.75 42.56 -30.03
C ARG A 18 62.92 42.45 -28.50
N TYR A 19 63.05 43.58 -27.80
CA TYR A 19 63.15 43.62 -26.34
C TYR A 19 61.82 43.32 -25.62
N GLY A 20 60.67 43.72 -26.20
CA GLY A 20 59.36 43.42 -25.63
C GLY A 20 58.96 41.95 -25.77
N LYS A 21 59.45 41.24 -26.81
CA LYS A 21 59.32 39.77 -26.93
C LYS A 21 60.16 39.02 -25.91
N LEU A 22 61.34 39.54 -25.55
CA LEU A 22 62.21 38.94 -24.54
C LEU A 22 61.63 39.12 -23.12
N LEU A 23 61.15 40.32 -22.78
CA LEU A 23 60.50 40.57 -21.48
C LEU A 23 59.19 39.81 -21.31
N SER A 24 58.35 39.73 -22.35
CA SER A 24 57.12 38.91 -22.29
C SER A 24 57.43 37.42 -22.17
N SER A 25 58.48 36.91 -22.83
CA SER A 25 58.91 35.52 -22.68
C SER A 25 59.50 35.22 -21.29
N ILE A 26 60.22 36.17 -20.67
CA ILE A 26 60.75 36.04 -19.31
C ILE A 26 59.62 36.11 -18.27
N VAL A 27 58.62 37.00 -18.45
CA VAL A 27 57.43 37.06 -17.57
C VAL A 27 56.56 35.81 -17.76
N PHE A 28 56.38 35.31 -18.98
CA PHE A 28 55.66 34.05 -19.21
C PHE A 28 56.41 32.84 -18.64
N SER A 29 57.74 32.84 -18.69
CA SER A 29 58.58 31.79 -18.07
C SER A 29 58.60 31.88 -16.55
N LEU A 30 58.60 33.08 -15.96
CA LEU A 30 58.47 33.29 -14.51
C LEU A 30 57.07 32.96 -13.98
N VAL A 31 56.02 33.22 -14.76
CA VAL A 31 54.64 32.81 -14.45
C VAL A 31 54.45 31.30 -14.66
N ALA A 32 55.10 30.69 -15.65
CA ALA A 32 55.14 29.24 -15.82
C ALA A 32 55.95 28.53 -14.72
N LEU A 33 57.03 29.14 -14.22
CA LEU A 33 57.78 28.65 -13.05
C LEU A 33 57.00 28.84 -11.73
N SER A 34 56.17 29.88 -11.60
CA SER A 34 55.32 30.06 -10.40
C SER A 34 54.05 29.20 -10.41
N LEU A 35 53.58 28.77 -11.58
CA LEU A 35 52.52 27.77 -11.73
C LEU A 35 53.02 26.31 -11.60
N GLY A 36 54.34 26.11 -11.55
CA GLY A 36 54.99 24.80 -11.44
C GLY A 36 55.39 24.38 -10.02
N MET A 37 55.34 25.28 -9.03
CA MET A 37 55.53 24.91 -7.62
C MET A 37 54.21 24.43 -7.03
N ARG A 38 53.75 23.25 -7.45
CA ARG A 38 52.84 22.49 -6.58
C ARG A 38 53.64 22.15 -5.34
N SER A 39 53.17 22.58 -4.16
CA SER A 39 53.66 22.06 -2.89
C SER A 39 53.73 20.54 -3.04
N ALA A 40 54.89 19.95 -2.75
CA ALA A 40 55.00 18.51 -2.62
C ALA A 40 54.01 18.11 -1.53
N HIS A 41 52.83 17.67 -1.95
CA HIS A 41 51.91 17.03 -1.04
C HIS A 41 52.65 15.83 -0.47
N ALA A 42 52.32 15.55 0.76
CA ALA A 42 52.87 14.48 1.55
C ALA A 42 51.75 13.48 1.80
N GLU A 43 52.04 12.25 2.24
CA GLU A 43 50.99 11.32 2.67
C GLU A 43 51.18 10.93 4.15
N GLY A 44 50.52 11.66 5.05
CA GLY A 44 50.58 11.40 6.49
C GLY A 44 50.01 12.52 7.34
N SER A 45 50.34 12.52 8.63
CA SER A 45 49.88 13.55 9.59
C SER A 45 50.36 14.96 9.23
N ARG A 46 51.50 15.10 8.52
CA ARG A 46 51.98 16.39 7.99
C ARG A 46 51.03 17.02 6.95
N THR A 47 50.23 16.20 6.28
CA THR A 47 49.22 16.62 5.29
C THR A 47 47.96 17.11 5.96
N LEU A 48 47.52 16.39 7.00
CA LEU A 48 46.39 16.80 7.85
C LEU A 48 46.71 18.09 8.62
N TYR A 49 47.96 18.22 9.08
CA TYR A 49 48.41 19.33 9.89
C TYR A 49 49.62 20.01 9.21
N PRO A 50 49.40 20.90 8.22
CA PRO A 50 50.48 21.66 7.59
C PRO A 50 51.08 22.71 8.53
N ASN A 51 52.25 23.26 8.18
CA ASN A 51 52.95 24.27 8.99
C ASN A 51 52.16 25.58 9.15
N SER A 52 51.43 25.96 8.10
CA SER A 52 50.50 27.08 8.14
C SER A 52 49.10 26.52 8.26
N ALA A 53 48.39 26.87 9.33
CA ALA A 53 46.99 26.50 9.47
C ALA A 53 46.20 27.02 8.26
N PRO A 54 45.16 26.28 7.82
CA PRO A 54 44.27 26.74 6.75
C PRO A 54 43.72 28.15 7.03
N PRO A 55 43.55 28.99 5.99
CA PRO A 55 42.99 30.33 6.16
C PRO A 55 41.63 30.27 6.86
N GLY A 56 41.44 31.12 7.87
CA GLY A 56 40.19 31.17 8.65
C GLY A 56 40.11 30.16 9.81
N SER A 57 41.12 29.29 10.01
CA SER A 57 41.17 28.42 11.18
C SER A 57 41.26 29.23 12.48
N ILE A 58 40.40 28.90 13.44
CA ILE A 58 40.42 29.45 14.80
C ILE A 58 40.83 28.33 15.76
N ASN A 59 41.92 28.55 16.50
CA ASN A 59 42.52 27.59 17.45
C ASN A 59 42.66 26.15 16.90
N PRO A 60 43.29 25.96 15.72
CA PRO A 60 43.40 24.65 15.10
C PRO A 60 44.10 23.67 16.03
N SER A 61 43.53 22.49 16.14
CA SER A 61 44.07 21.37 16.92
C SER A 61 44.40 20.20 16.00
N ARG A 62 44.94 19.13 16.59
CA ARG A 62 45.19 17.88 15.89
C ARG A 62 44.56 16.69 16.60
N ALA A 63 44.43 15.59 15.86
CA ALA A 63 44.01 14.31 16.36
C ALA A 63 45.10 13.27 16.13
N ASN A 64 45.28 12.38 17.09
CA ASN A 64 46.15 11.22 16.97
C ASN A 64 45.43 10.09 16.22
N LEU A 65 46.21 9.27 15.51
CA LEU A 65 45.73 8.04 14.90
C LEU A 65 45.55 6.95 15.95
N GLU A 66 44.43 6.24 15.96
CA GLU A 66 44.11 5.24 17.00
C GLU A 66 44.24 3.77 16.59
N TRP A 67 44.59 2.94 17.57
CA TRP A 67 44.54 1.47 17.54
C TRP A 67 43.93 0.90 18.84
N ARG A 68 42.61 0.71 18.87
CA ARG A 68 41.83 0.37 20.09
C ARG A 68 40.96 -0.88 19.95
N ASN A 69 40.38 -1.36 21.05
CA ASN A 69 39.46 -2.51 21.07
C ASN A 69 37.98 -2.12 21.02
N ASP A 70 37.63 -0.94 21.53
CA ASP A 70 36.29 -0.36 21.44
C ASP A 70 35.83 -0.09 19.99
N SER A 71 34.52 0.02 19.80
CA SER A 71 33.88 0.16 18.48
C SER A 71 32.72 1.13 18.52
N TYR A 72 32.48 1.84 17.41
CA TYR A 72 31.24 2.59 17.20
C TYR A 72 30.15 1.68 16.64
N GLY A 73 28.92 1.79 17.17
CA GLY A 73 27.75 1.06 16.70
C GLY A 73 27.87 -0.47 16.77
N SER A 74 28.81 -0.99 17.57
CA SER A 74 29.24 -2.39 17.52
C SER A 74 29.64 -2.87 16.10
N LEU A 75 29.99 -1.91 15.22
CA LEU A 75 30.16 -2.11 13.79
C LEU A 75 31.61 -1.88 13.38
N VAL A 76 32.16 -0.71 13.68
CA VAL A 76 33.51 -0.32 13.27
C VAL A 76 34.41 -0.21 14.49
N LYS A 77 35.42 -1.08 14.57
CA LYS A 77 36.46 -0.98 15.61
C LYS A 77 37.25 0.31 15.44
N ARG A 78 37.65 0.93 16.54
CA ARG A 78 38.50 2.15 16.55
C ARG A 78 39.96 1.81 16.26
N ARG A 79 40.21 1.21 15.10
CA ARG A 79 41.53 0.81 14.59
C ARG A 79 41.70 1.35 13.19
N THR A 80 42.58 2.33 12.98
CA THR A 80 42.80 2.81 11.61
C THR A 80 43.66 1.82 10.83
N LEU A 81 43.06 1.22 9.80
CA LEU A 81 43.76 0.39 8.84
C LEU A 81 44.06 1.22 7.58
N LEU A 82 45.30 1.71 7.48
CA LEU A 82 45.73 2.46 6.31
C LEU A 82 45.99 1.49 5.15
N LYS A 83 45.70 1.94 3.93
CA LYS A 83 45.93 1.22 2.69
C LYS A 83 46.75 2.08 1.75
N VAL A 84 47.74 1.50 1.10
CA VAL A 84 48.63 2.21 0.18
C VAL A 84 48.83 1.41 -1.10
N TYR A 85 48.56 2.04 -2.24
CA TYR A 85 48.86 1.45 -3.53
C TYR A 85 50.35 1.65 -3.87
N ALA A 86 51.02 0.57 -4.29
CA ALA A 86 52.38 0.64 -4.80
C ALA A 86 52.55 -0.34 -5.97
N ASN A 87 53.33 0.07 -6.98
CA ASN A 87 53.78 -0.80 -8.05
C ASN A 87 54.94 -1.68 -7.58
N ALA A 88 55.11 -2.85 -8.19
CA ALA A 88 56.24 -3.72 -7.93
C ALA A 88 57.57 -2.95 -8.04
N GLY A 89 58.42 -3.05 -7.02
CA GLY A 89 59.71 -2.38 -6.93
C GLY A 89 59.68 -0.94 -6.37
N GLU A 90 58.52 -0.29 -6.29
CA GLU A 90 58.39 0.98 -5.56
C GLU A 90 58.63 0.79 -4.06
N ASN A 91 59.04 1.86 -3.39
CA ASN A 91 59.36 1.83 -1.97
C ASN A 91 58.27 2.54 -1.17
N ILE A 92 57.74 1.85 -0.15
CA ILE A 92 56.84 2.41 0.86
C ILE A 92 57.70 2.83 2.06
N LEU A 93 57.85 4.14 2.26
CA LEU A 93 58.63 4.75 3.33
C LEU A 93 57.70 5.09 4.50
N LEU A 94 58.14 4.76 5.71
CA LEU A 94 57.29 4.77 6.90
C LEU A 94 57.99 5.50 8.06
N GLY A 95 57.21 6.28 8.82
CA GLY A 95 57.66 6.96 10.02
C GLY A 95 56.54 7.14 11.04
N SER A 96 56.88 7.07 12.33
CA SER A 96 55.94 7.22 13.45
C SER A 96 56.60 7.85 14.67
N SER A 97 55.82 8.60 15.46
CA SER A 97 56.21 9.06 16.80
C SER A 97 56.25 7.96 17.87
N ALA A 98 55.78 6.76 17.56
CA ALA A 98 55.73 5.63 18.50
C ALA A 98 56.79 4.55 18.21
N VAL A 99 57.43 4.56 17.04
CA VAL A 99 58.47 3.57 16.71
C VAL A 99 59.64 3.70 17.70
N GLY A 100 59.98 2.58 18.36
CA GLY A 100 61.02 2.54 19.38
C GLY A 100 60.59 3.06 20.76
N VAL A 101 59.30 3.35 20.95
CA VAL A 101 58.71 3.78 22.22
C VAL A 101 57.78 2.69 22.74
N GLY A 102 58.14 2.03 23.84
CA GLY A 102 57.38 0.89 24.36
C GLY A 102 57.28 -0.23 23.32
N SER A 103 56.06 -0.68 23.02
CA SER A 103 55.74 -1.66 21.97
C SER A 103 55.29 -1.03 20.65
N GLY A 104 55.50 0.28 20.48
CA GLY A 104 55.11 0.99 19.26
C GLY A 104 55.93 0.56 18.04
N ASP A 105 55.25 0.33 16.93
CA ASP A 105 55.83 -0.18 15.68
C ASP A 105 54.92 0.16 14.48
N ILE A 106 55.41 -0.07 13.27
CA ILE A 106 54.65 0.01 12.02
C ILE A 106 54.73 -1.33 11.34
N LEU A 107 53.57 -1.90 10.98
CA LEU A 107 53.46 -3.18 10.31
C LEU A 107 52.94 -3.00 8.90
N VAL A 108 53.47 -3.79 7.95
CA VAL A 108 53.00 -3.85 6.58
C VAL A 108 52.59 -5.28 6.23
N TYR A 109 51.45 -5.38 5.56
CA TYR A 109 50.91 -6.63 5.03
C TYR A 109 50.77 -6.51 3.51
N ASN A 110 51.23 -7.56 2.82
CA ASN A 110 51.10 -7.69 1.38
C ASN A 110 49.62 -7.67 0.92
N PRO A 111 49.34 -7.40 -0.36
CA PRO A 111 47.99 -7.47 -0.91
C PRO A 111 47.30 -8.79 -0.58
N ASN A 112 46.00 -8.74 -0.31
CA ASN A 112 45.13 -9.87 0.01
C ASN A 112 45.43 -10.62 1.33
N ARG A 113 46.29 -10.06 2.21
CA ARG A 113 46.59 -10.68 3.52
C ARG A 113 45.57 -10.41 4.61
N ILE A 114 44.85 -9.31 4.51
CA ILE A 114 43.79 -8.93 5.45
C ILE A 114 42.45 -9.27 4.80
N SER A 115 41.55 -9.87 5.59
CA SER A 115 40.24 -10.33 5.14
C SER A 115 39.14 -9.94 6.13
N GLY A 116 37.89 -10.13 5.75
CA GLY A 116 36.74 -9.86 6.60
C GLY A 116 35.96 -8.62 6.15
N LYS A 117 35.02 -8.19 6.98
CA LYS A 117 34.23 -6.99 6.70
C LYS A 117 35.05 -5.75 7.04
N VAL A 118 34.85 -4.69 6.27
CA VAL A 118 35.45 -3.38 6.58
C VAL A 118 34.99 -2.90 7.96
N GLY A 119 35.93 -2.47 8.81
CA GLY A 119 35.72 -2.13 10.21
C GLY A 119 35.76 -3.30 11.20
N GLN A 120 35.77 -4.55 10.70
CA GLN A 120 35.86 -5.79 11.48
C GLN A 120 36.90 -6.74 10.87
N GLU A 121 37.95 -6.18 10.28
CA GLU A 121 38.96 -6.92 9.57
C GLU A 121 39.68 -7.92 10.49
N THR A 122 39.97 -9.10 9.95
CA THR A 122 40.84 -10.10 10.57
C THR A 122 42.26 -9.86 10.09
N ILE A 123 43.12 -9.49 11.03
CA ILE A 123 44.51 -9.12 10.77
C ILE A 123 45.41 -10.27 11.21
N PRO A 124 46.24 -10.84 10.31
CA PRO A 124 47.18 -11.89 10.68
C PRO A 124 48.16 -11.44 11.76
N THR A 125 48.50 -12.32 12.70
CA THR A 125 49.46 -12.01 13.77
C THR A 125 50.89 -11.78 13.27
N THR A 126 51.22 -12.28 12.07
CA THR A 126 52.55 -12.15 11.46
C THR A 126 52.49 -11.20 10.26
N PRO A 127 53.14 -10.03 10.33
CA PRO A 127 53.24 -9.10 9.21
C PRO A 127 54.32 -9.53 8.22
N ASP A 128 54.26 -9.01 7.00
CA ASP A 128 55.30 -9.21 5.98
C ASP A 128 56.52 -8.30 6.23
N PHE A 129 56.30 -7.17 6.89
CA PHE A 129 57.35 -6.27 7.34
C PHE A 129 56.96 -5.57 8.64
N LYS A 130 57.98 -5.31 9.47
CA LYS A 130 57.86 -4.50 10.69
C LYS A 130 59.00 -3.49 10.74
N CYS A 131 58.70 -2.25 11.10
CA CYS A 131 59.67 -1.15 11.11
C CYS A 131 60.81 -1.43 12.11
N SER A 132 60.51 -2.06 13.24
CA SER A 132 61.49 -2.52 14.25
C SER A 132 62.56 -3.47 13.70
N SER A 133 62.37 -4.10 12.53
CA SER A 133 63.40 -4.89 11.86
C SER A 133 64.54 -4.05 11.28
N GLN A 134 64.34 -2.73 11.12
CA GLN A 134 65.33 -1.77 10.63
C GLN A 134 65.71 -0.79 11.74
N SER A 135 66.64 -1.21 12.62
CA SER A 135 67.04 -0.45 13.82
C SER A 135 67.43 1.01 13.52
N GLY A 136 66.93 1.93 14.36
CA GLY A 136 67.17 3.38 14.26
C GLY A 136 66.49 4.06 13.07
N LYS A 137 65.51 3.41 12.43
CA LYS A 137 64.71 3.98 11.33
C LYS A 137 63.23 4.08 11.74
N GLY A 138 62.49 4.94 11.03
CA GLY A 138 61.06 5.16 11.19
C GLY A 138 60.66 6.02 12.39
N VAL A 139 61.62 6.67 13.07
CA VAL A 139 61.34 7.50 14.26
C VAL A 139 61.08 8.94 13.85
N ILE A 140 59.89 9.46 14.17
CA ILE A 140 59.56 10.89 14.10
C ILE A 140 59.55 11.45 15.52
N SER A 141 60.59 12.17 15.92
CA SER A 141 60.78 12.67 17.30
C SER A 141 60.47 14.15 17.48
N SER A 142 60.06 14.85 16.41
CA SER A 142 59.72 16.26 16.51
C SER A 142 58.79 16.72 15.38
N ARG A 143 58.11 17.85 15.61
CA ARG A 143 57.31 18.53 14.59
C ARG A 143 58.12 18.95 13.35
N LYS A 144 59.40 19.30 13.52
CA LYS A 144 60.28 19.63 12.40
C LYS A 144 60.50 18.44 11.47
N GLN A 145 60.70 17.25 12.05
CA GLN A 145 60.82 16.01 11.30
C GLN A 145 59.52 15.60 10.63
N GLU A 146 58.41 15.72 11.36
CA GLU A 146 57.08 15.48 10.79
C GLU A 146 56.86 16.35 9.54
N LEU A 147 57.07 17.67 9.64
CA LEU A 147 56.88 18.59 8.52
C LEU A 147 57.86 18.36 7.36
N ALA A 148 59.11 17.99 7.66
CA ALA A 148 60.13 17.76 6.64
C ALA A 148 59.96 16.43 5.88
N GLY A 149 59.23 15.46 6.43
CA GLY A 149 59.03 14.15 5.81
C GLY A 149 60.28 13.26 5.81
N PRO A 150 60.29 12.16 5.03
CA PRO A 150 61.35 11.17 5.08
C PRO A 150 62.54 11.56 4.20
N LEU A 151 63.75 11.27 4.69
CA LEU A 151 64.94 11.16 3.84
C LEU A 151 64.73 10.09 2.77
N SER A 152 65.47 10.15 1.67
CA SER A 152 65.61 9.00 0.77
C SER A 152 66.22 7.80 1.51
N ILE A 153 66.08 6.60 0.95
CA ILE A 153 66.61 5.36 1.57
C ILE A 153 68.14 5.43 1.74
N SER A 154 68.82 6.08 0.79
CA SER A 154 70.28 6.33 0.82
C SER A 154 70.71 7.48 1.73
N GLY A 155 69.76 8.26 2.28
CA GLY A 155 70.03 9.36 3.22
C GLY A 155 70.08 10.76 2.61
N ALA A 156 69.85 10.92 1.30
CA ALA A 156 69.69 12.25 0.68
C ALA A 156 68.34 12.89 1.08
N GLY A 157 68.31 14.20 1.35
CA GLY A 157 67.08 14.94 1.69
C GLY A 157 67.36 16.17 2.57
N ASN A 158 66.31 16.77 3.13
CA ASN A 158 66.42 17.89 4.06
C ASN A 158 67.07 17.45 5.38
N SER A 159 67.95 18.27 5.96
CA SER A 159 68.60 17.96 7.25
C SER A 159 67.63 17.79 8.42
N ASN A 160 66.41 18.34 8.30
CA ASN A 160 65.34 18.18 9.28
C ASN A 160 64.50 16.92 9.06
N SER A 161 64.67 16.18 7.97
CA SER A 161 63.90 14.97 7.67
C SER A 161 64.26 13.82 8.62
N TYR A 162 63.30 12.93 8.86
CA TYR A 162 63.56 11.69 9.61
C TYR A 162 64.11 10.59 8.69
N LYS A 163 64.78 9.60 9.28
CA LYS A 163 65.27 8.42 8.57
C LYS A 163 64.14 7.38 8.49
N PRO A 164 63.53 7.12 7.32
CA PRO A 164 62.40 6.19 7.23
C PRO A 164 62.83 4.74 7.36
N CYS A 165 61.97 3.90 7.94
CA CYS A 165 62.00 2.49 7.59
C CYS A 165 61.30 2.32 6.24
N TYR A 166 61.67 1.30 5.47
CA TYR A 166 61.14 1.14 4.12
C TYR A 166 60.85 -0.32 3.79
N TYR A 167 59.80 -0.50 2.99
CA TYR A 167 59.41 -1.78 2.41
C TYR A 167 59.33 -1.64 0.89
N SER A 168 60.14 -2.41 0.17
CA SER A 168 60.08 -2.47 -1.30
C SER A 168 58.94 -3.41 -1.69
N ALA A 169 57.96 -2.89 -2.43
CA ALA A 169 56.76 -3.61 -2.84
C ALA A 169 57.11 -4.84 -3.71
N PRO A 170 56.90 -6.08 -3.24
CA PRO A 170 57.22 -7.28 -4.03
C PRO A 170 56.31 -7.46 -5.26
N SER A 171 55.11 -6.90 -5.23
CA SER A 171 54.12 -6.96 -6.32
C SER A 171 53.35 -5.66 -6.45
N THR A 172 52.69 -5.44 -7.59
CA THR A 172 51.76 -4.31 -7.72
C THR A 172 50.47 -4.60 -6.98
N GLY A 173 49.99 -3.67 -6.15
CA GLY A 173 48.70 -3.81 -5.47
C GLY A 173 48.54 -2.88 -4.27
N VAL A 174 47.50 -3.14 -3.47
CA VAL A 174 47.18 -2.39 -2.26
C VAL A 174 47.74 -3.12 -1.04
N TYR A 175 48.66 -2.46 -0.35
CA TYR A 175 49.28 -2.91 0.90
C TYR A 175 48.52 -2.34 2.09
N ASN A 176 48.44 -3.09 3.18
CA ASN A 176 47.84 -2.60 4.42
C ASN A 176 48.95 -2.19 5.39
N VAL A 177 48.82 -1.01 6.00
CA VAL A 177 49.77 -0.44 6.94
C VAL A 177 49.07 -0.19 8.27
N VAL A 178 49.67 -0.71 9.33
CA VAL A 178 49.14 -0.61 10.69
C VAL A 178 50.16 0.13 11.55
N PHE A 179 49.68 1.10 12.33
CA PHE A 179 50.48 1.85 13.28
C PHE A 179 50.09 1.46 14.71
N TYR A 180 51.06 0.98 15.49
CA TYR A 180 50.88 0.71 16.90
C TYR A 180 51.44 1.85 17.74
N GLY A 181 50.62 2.33 18.67
CA GLY A 181 51.09 3.15 19.78
C GLY A 181 51.95 2.34 20.76
N PRO A 182 52.55 2.98 21.78
CA PRO A 182 53.43 2.32 22.74
C PRO A 182 52.86 1.10 23.49
N LYS A 183 51.53 0.91 23.50
CA LYS A 183 50.86 -0.27 24.09
C LYS A 183 50.84 -1.51 23.17
N GLY A 184 51.16 -1.38 21.88
CA GLY A 184 51.09 -2.50 20.93
C GLY A 184 49.64 -2.93 20.62
N ASP A 185 49.43 -4.19 20.23
CA ASP A 185 48.10 -4.79 19.93
C ASP A 185 47.55 -5.65 21.09
N GLY A 186 48.39 -6.03 22.06
CA GLY A 186 48.05 -6.98 23.14
C GLY A 186 47.57 -6.34 24.46
N PHE A 187 47.05 -5.11 24.43
CA PHE A 187 46.58 -4.42 25.64
C PHE A 187 45.18 -4.90 26.06
N ALA A 188 44.95 -4.95 27.38
CA ALA A 188 43.68 -5.42 27.95
C ALA A 188 42.60 -4.33 28.04
N VAL A 189 42.99 -3.06 28.15
CA VAL A 189 42.07 -1.92 28.33
C VAL A 189 42.52 -0.78 27.45
N ASP A 190 41.56 -0.12 26.79
CA ASP A 190 41.79 1.08 26.00
C ASP A 190 42.09 2.30 26.91
N VAL A 191 43.09 3.12 26.56
CA VAL A 191 43.53 4.26 27.39
C VAL A 191 43.63 5.53 26.56
N ASN A 192 43.03 6.65 26.99
CA ASN A 192 42.97 7.92 26.23
C ASN A 192 43.27 9.20 27.03
N ASN A 193 43.60 9.11 28.31
CA ASN A 193 43.46 10.21 29.27
C ASN A 193 44.62 11.25 29.23
N SER A 194 45.42 11.32 28.16
CA SER A 194 46.66 12.11 28.15
C SER A 194 47.14 12.57 26.76
N ILE A 195 46.26 12.58 25.75
CA ILE A 195 46.63 13.02 24.40
C ILE A 195 46.71 14.57 24.35
N PRO A 196 47.86 15.19 24.02
CA PRO A 196 48.04 16.65 24.09
C PRO A 196 47.27 17.48 23.05
N GLY A 197 46.91 16.89 21.90
CA GLY A 197 46.07 17.52 20.86
C GLY A 197 46.62 18.80 20.22
N ASP A 198 47.87 19.16 20.50
CA ASP A 198 48.50 20.40 20.07
C ASP A 198 49.15 20.27 18.68
N VAL A 199 48.85 21.19 17.75
CA VAL A 199 49.37 21.14 16.37
C VAL A 199 50.91 21.22 16.32
N SER A 200 51.53 21.85 17.30
CA SER A 200 52.97 22.11 17.35
C SER A 200 53.80 20.93 17.86
N LEU A 201 53.16 19.88 18.40
CA LEU A 201 53.80 18.75 19.09
C LEU A 201 54.87 19.18 20.10
N ILE A 202 54.54 20.16 20.96
CA ILE A 202 55.46 20.69 21.98
C ILE A 202 55.45 19.80 23.23
N ASP A 203 54.31 19.19 23.55
CA ASP A 203 54.19 18.29 24.70
C ASP A 203 55.00 16.99 24.44
N THR A 204 55.84 16.60 25.40
CA THR A 204 56.68 15.40 25.32
C THR A 204 55.86 14.12 25.25
N LYS A 205 54.62 14.13 25.74
CA LYS A 205 53.67 13.01 25.66
C LYS A 205 53.35 12.60 24.23
N ASN A 206 53.61 13.46 23.25
CA ASN A 206 53.48 13.13 21.83
C ASN A 206 54.55 12.15 21.33
N PHE A 207 55.62 11.93 22.10
CA PHE A 207 56.78 11.11 21.70
C PHE A 207 57.22 10.09 22.77
N ASP A 208 56.45 9.93 23.86
CA ASP A 208 56.74 8.99 24.93
C ASP A 208 55.63 7.93 25.08
N THR A 209 55.70 7.12 26.14
CA THR A 209 54.75 6.02 26.41
C THR A 209 53.32 6.48 26.66
N ASN A 210 53.08 7.76 26.93
CA ASN A 210 51.75 8.35 27.15
C ASN A 210 50.93 8.52 25.87
N GLN A 211 51.51 8.28 24.69
CA GLN A 211 50.73 8.08 23.46
C GLN A 211 49.79 6.86 23.57
N ASN A 212 50.08 5.91 24.47
CA ASN A 212 49.27 4.74 24.78
C ASN A 212 48.89 3.89 23.53
N THR A 213 47.62 3.88 23.15
CA THR A 213 47.07 3.15 21.99
C THR A 213 46.93 4.04 20.76
N SER A 214 47.60 5.19 20.74
CA SER A 214 47.55 6.17 19.66
C SER A 214 48.94 6.53 19.13
N VAL A 215 48.98 7.23 17.99
CA VAL A 215 50.20 7.78 17.38
C VAL A 215 49.97 9.24 17.01
N ALA A 216 50.85 10.13 17.52
CA ALA A 216 50.73 11.57 17.33
C ALA A 216 51.18 12.04 15.93
N ALA A 217 52.31 11.53 15.44
CA ALA A 217 52.84 11.82 14.11
C ALA A 217 53.10 10.52 13.34
N TRP A 218 52.70 10.48 12.09
CA TRP A 218 52.81 9.29 11.24
C TRP A 218 52.93 9.67 9.76
N ASP A 219 53.58 8.83 8.98
CA ASP A 219 53.87 9.08 7.56
C ASP A 219 53.97 7.76 6.79
N VAL A 220 53.32 7.73 5.63
CA VAL A 220 53.34 6.61 4.67
C VAL A 220 53.54 7.21 3.28
N THR A 221 54.77 7.23 2.81
CA THR A 221 55.15 7.88 1.55
C THR A 221 55.57 6.84 0.51
N VAL A 222 55.02 6.90 -0.70
CA VAL A 222 55.47 6.05 -1.82
C VAL A 222 56.51 6.79 -2.67
N ARG A 223 57.62 6.11 -3.01
CA ARG A 223 58.63 6.60 -3.95
C ARG A 223 58.98 5.52 -4.97
N SER A 224 59.64 5.94 -6.05
CA SER A 224 60.20 5.04 -7.06
C SER A 224 61.20 4.02 -6.47
N SER A 225 61.60 3.04 -7.27
CA SER A 225 62.60 2.05 -6.89
C SER A 225 64.01 2.64 -6.64
N ASP A 226 64.26 3.88 -7.07
CA ASP A 226 65.51 4.59 -6.84
C ASP A 226 65.64 5.01 -5.37
N GLN A 227 66.60 4.40 -4.66
CA GLN A 227 66.87 4.65 -3.24
C GLN A 227 67.43 6.05 -2.95
N THR A 228 67.79 6.83 -3.97
CA THR A 228 68.19 8.23 -3.85
C THR A 228 67.02 9.21 -4.02
N SER A 229 65.86 8.72 -4.47
CA SER A 229 64.69 9.55 -4.73
C SER A 229 64.21 10.28 -3.48
N THR A 230 64.03 11.59 -3.64
CA THR A 230 63.34 12.48 -2.70
C THR A 230 61.96 12.90 -3.20
N SER A 231 61.51 12.37 -4.35
CA SER A 231 60.22 12.70 -4.95
C SER A 231 59.14 11.74 -4.46
N ASP A 232 58.13 12.29 -3.82
CA ASP A 232 56.96 11.56 -3.30
C ASP A 232 55.92 11.34 -4.42
N ILE A 233 55.29 10.16 -4.44
CA ILE A 233 54.15 9.82 -5.30
C ILE A 233 52.89 9.86 -4.44
N ASN A 234 52.11 10.93 -4.59
CA ASN A 234 50.91 11.18 -3.78
C ASN A 234 49.63 10.61 -4.40
N GLY A 235 48.56 10.61 -3.60
CA GLY A 235 47.23 10.18 -4.01
C GLY A 235 47.07 8.65 -3.96
N ARG A 236 47.92 7.96 -3.21
CA ARG A 236 47.98 6.49 -3.13
C ARG A 236 47.66 5.94 -1.76
N LEU A 237 47.75 6.78 -0.72
CA LEU A 237 47.37 6.45 0.64
C LEU A 237 45.89 6.78 0.89
N PHE A 238 45.15 5.80 1.40
CA PHE A 238 43.75 5.93 1.77
C PHE A 238 43.38 5.02 2.95
N ALA A 239 42.19 5.20 3.49
CA ALA A 239 41.54 4.25 4.38
C ALA A 239 40.03 4.28 4.11
N TYR A 240 39.31 3.22 4.48
CA TYR A 240 37.83 3.25 4.43
C TYR A 240 37.25 4.02 5.62
N TYR A 241 37.98 4.07 6.73
CA TYR A 241 37.66 4.92 7.87
C TYR A 241 38.94 5.32 8.59
N TYR A 242 38.96 6.52 9.19
CA TYR A 242 40.01 6.98 10.09
C TYR A 242 39.45 7.06 11.51
N ALA A 243 40.03 6.29 12.42
CA ALA A 243 39.78 6.41 13.85
C ALA A 243 40.80 7.38 14.46
N LEU A 244 40.27 8.49 14.98
CA LEU A 244 41.06 9.65 15.40
C LEU A 244 40.63 10.12 16.79
N ASN A 245 41.57 10.73 17.52
CA ASN A 245 41.31 11.24 18.86
C ASN A 245 42.06 12.52 19.17
N THR A 246 41.31 13.57 19.52
CA THR A 246 41.84 14.89 19.86
C THR A 246 42.31 14.98 21.30
N GLY A 247 41.90 14.07 22.19
CA GLY A 247 42.24 14.05 23.62
C GLY A 247 41.30 14.82 24.53
N ASN A 248 40.48 15.74 23.98
CA ASN A 248 39.48 16.54 24.71
C ASN A 248 38.60 17.30 23.70
N ASN A 249 37.46 17.85 24.14
CA ASN A 249 36.70 18.83 23.34
C ASN A 249 37.34 20.24 23.37
N GLY A 250 36.81 21.15 22.56
CA GLY A 250 37.40 22.47 22.34
C GLY A 250 38.68 22.41 21.49
N ARG A 251 38.82 21.37 20.67
CA ARG A 251 39.97 21.05 19.82
C ARG A 251 39.56 20.92 18.35
N PRO A 252 39.18 22.03 17.69
CA PRO A 252 38.63 22.01 16.33
C PRO A 252 39.65 21.58 15.25
N LEU A 253 39.17 20.80 14.28
CA LEU A 253 39.93 20.23 13.17
C LEU A 253 39.60 20.91 11.82
N TYR A 254 40.62 21.05 10.95
CA TYR A 254 40.54 21.91 9.75
C TYR A 254 41.10 21.29 8.45
N PHE A 255 41.16 19.97 8.32
CA PHE A 255 41.79 19.34 7.15
C PHE A 255 40.78 18.84 6.11
N PRO A 256 41.18 18.78 4.83
CA PRO A 256 40.42 18.11 3.79
C PRO A 256 40.70 16.60 3.75
N ILE A 257 39.71 15.86 3.28
CA ILE A 257 39.79 14.46 2.87
C ILE A 257 39.13 14.31 1.50
N TYR A 258 39.47 13.25 0.78
CA TYR A 258 39.08 13.04 -0.61
C TYR A 258 38.47 11.64 -0.79
N PRO A 259 37.20 11.45 -0.45
CA PRO A 259 36.51 10.19 -0.70
C PRO A 259 36.16 10.03 -2.18
N VAL A 260 36.16 8.79 -2.64
CA VAL A 260 35.64 8.40 -3.95
C VAL A 260 34.54 7.36 -3.79
N THR A 261 33.40 7.60 -4.43
CA THR A 261 32.26 6.68 -4.40
C THR A 261 32.48 5.50 -5.34
N THR A 262 31.71 4.43 -5.14
CA THR A 262 31.87 3.17 -5.88
C THR A 262 31.55 3.29 -7.38
N ASP A 263 30.80 4.32 -7.77
CA ASP A 263 30.45 4.71 -9.14
C ASP A 263 31.35 5.81 -9.72
N GLY A 264 32.43 6.18 -9.02
CA GLY A 264 33.53 7.00 -9.55
C GLY A 264 33.43 8.50 -9.29
N TYR A 265 32.46 8.99 -8.51
CA TYR A 265 32.41 10.40 -8.13
C TYR A 265 33.42 10.72 -7.03
N GLN A 266 34.13 11.83 -7.19
CA GLN A 266 35.20 12.26 -6.30
C GLN A 266 34.80 13.55 -5.60
N TYR A 267 34.89 13.52 -4.27
CA TYR A 267 34.56 14.67 -3.44
C TYR A 267 35.80 15.19 -2.71
N ARG A 268 35.76 16.47 -2.34
CA ARG A 268 36.60 17.06 -1.31
C ARG A 268 35.71 17.41 -0.12
N ILE A 269 35.93 16.76 1.01
CA ILE A 269 35.27 17.08 2.28
C ILE A 269 36.26 17.83 3.16
N THR A 270 35.95 19.07 3.52
CA THR A 270 36.85 19.89 4.35
C THR A 270 36.22 20.12 5.71
N LEU A 271 36.86 19.59 6.76
CA LEU A 271 36.52 19.94 8.13
C LEU A 271 36.84 21.42 8.34
N ARG A 272 35.96 22.16 9.01
CA ARG A 272 36.09 23.62 9.22
C ARG A 272 35.81 24.00 10.66
N GLY A 273 36.44 23.27 11.57
CA GLY A 273 36.25 23.45 13.00
C GLY A 273 35.26 22.47 13.62
N THR A 274 35.12 21.30 12.99
CA THR A 274 34.55 20.11 13.63
C THR A 274 35.39 19.78 14.85
N ASP A 275 34.76 19.68 16.01
CA ASP A 275 35.40 19.52 17.31
C ASP A 275 34.89 18.23 17.97
N PRO A 276 35.47 17.08 17.57
CA PRO A 276 35.22 15.79 18.18
C PRO A 276 36.18 15.52 19.36
N TYR A 277 35.83 14.63 20.27
CA TYR A 277 36.81 14.00 21.17
C TYR A 277 37.46 12.76 20.55
N GLY A 278 36.77 11.62 20.59
CA GLY A 278 37.15 10.40 19.89
C GLY A 278 36.12 10.15 18.80
N PHE A 279 36.54 9.86 17.57
CA PHE A 279 35.60 9.82 16.45
C PHE A 279 36.10 8.99 15.28
N LEU A 280 35.17 8.72 14.36
CA LEU A 280 35.47 8.12 13.06
C LEU A 280 35.20 9.13 11.95
N ILE A 281 36.06 9.12 10.94
CA ILE A 281 35.80 9.74 9.64
C ILE A 281 35.59 8.60 8.66
N TYR A 282 34.41 8.50 8.06
CA TYR A 282 34.12 7.56 6.98
C TYR A 282 32.94 8.07 6.16
N GLY A 283 32.70 7.41 5.02
CA GLY A 283 31.51 7.67 4.22
C GLY A 283 30.90 6.40 3.66
N ASN A 284 29.61 6.48 3.40
CA ASN A 284 28.81 5.39 2.86
C ASN A 284 27.63 5.94 2.01
N GLN A 285 26.88 5.04 1.38
CA GLN A 285 25.83 5.39 0.43
C GLN A 285 24.48 5.81 1.07
N VAL A 286 24.25 5.49 2.34
CA VAL A 286 22.91 5.56 2.97
C VAL A 286 22.87 6.36 4.27
N GLY A 287 24.02 6.80 4.77
CA GLY A 287 24.19 7.40 6.10
C GLY A 287 23.93 6.39 7.20
N PHE A 288 22.66 6.30 7.60
CA PHE A 288 22.13 5.43 8.62
C PHE A 288 20.93 4.64 8.07
N PHE A 289 20.64 3.49 8.67
CA PHE A 289 19.44 2.72 8.37
C PHE A 289 18.30 3.06 9.32
N ASP A 290 17.09 3.09 8.77
CA ASP A 290 15.84 3.05 9.56
C ASP A 290 15.71 1.68 10.27
N SER A 291 14.70 1.57 11.12
CA SER A 291 14.28 0.42 11.93
C SER A 291 14.09 -0.91 11.19
N ASP A 292 14.03 -0.91 9.85
CA ASP A 292 14.00 -2.12 9.02
C ASP A 292 15.40 -2.67 8.67
N GLY A 293 16.47 -1.94 9.02
CA GLY A 293 17.86 -2.27 8.74
C GLY A 293 18.23 -2.23 7.25
N LYS A 294 17.40 -1.61 6.40
CA LYS A 294 17.56 -1.63 4.93
C LYS A 294 17.34 -0.25 4.29
N SER A 295 16.33 0.48 4.74
CA SER A 295 15.97 1.78 4.17
C SER A 295 16.93 2.86 4.64
N SER A 296 17.40 3.70 3.70
CA SER A 296 18.19 4.89 4.05
C SER A 296 17.35 5.85 4.88
N LEU A 297 17.93 6.34 5.96
CA LEU A 297 17.22 7.12 6.97
C LEU A 297 17.09 8.60 6.60
N TYR A 298 18.13 9.20 6.00
CA TYR A 298 18.20 10.65 5.70
C TYR A 298 17.90 11.56 6.91
N HIS A 299 18.21 11.08 8.11
CA HIS A 299 18.12 11.80 9.37
C HIS A 299 19.27 11.38 10.27
N ASP A 300 19.52 12.18 11.29
CA ASP A 300 20.44 11.85 12.37
C ASP A 300 19.93 10.69 13.24
N ILE A 301 20.84 10.02 13.96
CA ILE A 301 20.52 9.01 14.96
C ILE A 301 20.97 9.46 16.36
N THR A 302 20.27 8.98 17.39
CA THR A 302 20.58 9.23 18.80
C THR A 302 20.89 7.93 19.53
N SER A 303 21.69 8.01 20.59
CA SER A 303 21.96 6.86 21.48
C SER A 303 22.21 7.31 22.92
N GLY A 304 22.06 6.39 23.87
CA GLY A 304 22.45 6.62 25.27
C GLY A 304 23.97 6.56 25.53
N SER A 305 24.76 6.11 24.56
CA SER A 305 26.20 5.82 24.67
C SER A 305 27.02 6.70 23.71
N ASP A 306 28.20 7.14 24.16
CA ASP A 306 29.17 7.92 23.36
C ASP A 306 29.57 7.16 22.08
N GLN A 307 29.73 5.83 22.17
CA GLN A 307 30.05 4.97 21.03
C GLN A 307 28.84 4.62 20.16
N ILE A 308 27.65 5.17 20.45
CA ILE A 308 26.42 4.93 19.69
C ILE A 308 26.11 3.42 19.56
N SER A 309 26.40 2.66 20.61
CA SER A 309 26.38 1.19 20.61
C SER A 309 24.97 0.58 20.50
N SER A 310 23.96 1.34 20.93
CA SER A 310 22.54 1.00 20.84
C SER A 310 21.78 2.24 20.36
N PRO A 311 21.66 2.48 19.05
CA PRO A 311 20.88 3.59 18.53
C PRO A 311 19.38 3.45 18.84
N ASP A 312 18.70 4.57 19.01
CA ASP A 312 17.31 4.61 19.43
C ASP A 312 16.35 4.12 18.32
N ALA A 313 15.16 3.68 18.74
CA ALA A 313 14.03 3.30 17.87
C ALA A 313 14.33 2.25 16.79
N GLY A 314 15.39 1.44 16.96
CA GLY A 314 15.80 0.39 16.03
C GLY A 314 16.65 0.88 14.85
N THR A 315 17.01 2.17 14.81
CA THR A 315 17.94 2.71 13.80
C THR A 315 19.32 2.08 13.93
N SER A 316 20.14 2.15 12.88
CA SER A 316 21.49 1.58 12.91
C SER A 316 22.48 2.26 11.97
N LEU A 317 23.77 2.07 12.23
CA LEU A 317 24.86 2.57 11.39
C LEU A 317 25.01 1.68 10.15
N ALA A 318 25.36 2.29 9.02
CA ALA A 318 25.86 1.58 7.84
C ALA A 318 27.39 1.49 7.86
N SER A 319 27.94 0.43 7.27
CA SER A 319 29.39 0.22 7.23
C SER A 319 30.09 1.24 6.33
N PRO A 320 31.38 1.55 6.58
CA PRO A 320 32.20 2.30 5.63
C PRO A 320 32.21 1.64 4.25
N GLN A 321 32.11 2.43 3.18
CA GLN A 321 32.14 1.91 1.81
C GLN A 321 33.16 2.61 0.93
N TYR A 322 33.49 3.86 1.24
CA TYR A 322 34.23 4.71 0.32
C TYR A 322 35.68 4.89 0.76
N PRO A 323 36.66 4.51 -0.10
CA PRO A 323 38.05 4.78 0.18
C PRO A 323 38.28 6.29 0.21
N THR A 324 38.91 6.75 1.28
CA THR A 324 39.07 8.15 1.63
C THR A 324 40.56 8.50 1.68
N PHE A 325 40.99 9.36 0.77
CA PHE A 325 42.38 9.78 0.62
C PHE A 325 42.66 11.06 1.40
N LEU A 326 43.94 11.32 1.71
CA LEU A 326 44.39 12.56 2.36
C LEU A 326 44.82 13.65 1.37
N ASN A 327 44.95 13.28 0.09
CA ASN A 327 45.23 14.17 -1.02
C ASN A 327 44.28 13.85 -2.18
N PRO A 328 44.18 14.73 -3.19
CA PRO A 328 43.59 14.33 -4.46
C PRO A 328 44.22 13.02 -4.96
N LEU A 329 43.39 12.03 -5.26
CA LEU A 329 43.84 10.67 -5.54
C LEU A 329 44.59 10.57 -6.88
N ASP A 330 45.53 9.64 -6.96
CA ASP A 330 46.14 9.19 -8.20
C ASP A 330 45.15 8.24 -8.89
N THR A 331 44.58 8.68 -10.02
CA THR A 331 43.54 7.92 -10.72
C THR A 331 43.97 6.52 -11.16
N THR A 332 45.28 6.24 -11.22
CA THR A 332 45.79 4.88 -11.52
C THR A 332 45.46 3.87 -10.43
N VAL A 333 45.16 4.33 -9.20
CA VAL A 333 44.79 3.48 -8.07
C VAL A 333 43.38 2.92 -8.19
N LEU A 334 42.49 3.61 -8.92
CA LEU A 334 41.04 3.33 -8.94
C LEU A 334 40.72 1.86 -9.29
N SER A 335 41.44 1.27 -10.24
CA SER A 335 41.25 -0.13 -10.65
C SER A 335 41.62 -1.16 -9.58
N SER A 336 42.32 -0.74 -8.52
CA SER A 336 42.77 -1.59 -7.41
C SER A 336 42.00 -1.37 -6.12
N LEU A 337 41.06 -0.41 -6.09
CA LEU A 337 40.25 -0.13 -4.90
C LEU A 337 39.15 -1.17 -4.73
N GLU A 338 39.00 -1.68 -3.52
CA GLU A 338 37.94 -2.62 -3.18
C GLU A 338 36.59 -1.89 -3.06
N ILE A 339 35.51 -2.57 -3.41
CA ILE A 339 34.15 -2.07 -3.32
C ILE A 339 33.44 -2.88 -2.24
N TYR A 340 32.92 -2.18 -1.23
CA TYR A 340 32.17 -2.76 -0.12
C TYR A 340 30.69 -2.41 -0.21
N GLY A 341 29.83 -3.36 0.15
CA GLY A 341 28.40 -3.13 0.32
C GLY A 341 28.08 -2.37 1.61
N THR A 342 26.83 -1.94 1.75
CA THR A 342 26.36 -1.18 2.93
C THR A 342 26.43 -1.99 4.24
N ASN A 343 26.57 -3.32 4.15
CA ASN A 343 26.78 -4.24 5.26
C ASN A 343 28.27 -4.56 5.54
N GLY A 344 29.18 -3.89 4.83
CA GLY A 344 30.62 -4.01 4.98
C GLY A 344 31.25 -5.23 4.29
N ASN A 345 30.47 -6.04 3.56
CA ASN A 345 31.01 -7.16 2.79
C ASN A 345 31.72 -6.68 1.52
N TYR A 346 32.83 -7.32 1.17
CA TYR A 346 33.48 -7.16 -0.12
C TYR A 346 32.53 -7.58 -1.25
N ILE A 347 32.43 -6.77 -2.31
CA ILE A 347 31.62 -7.02 -3.49
C ILE A 347 32.52 -7.26 -4.72
N ALA A 348 33.44 -6.34 -4.98
CA ALA A 348 34.27 -6.33 -6.18
C ALA A 348 35.53 -5.46 -5.97
N THR A 349 36.39 -5.38 -7.00
CA THR A 349 37.54 -4.47 -7.05
C THR A 349 37.47 -3.68 -8.34
N GLY A 350 37.78 -2.38 -8.27
CA GLY A 350 37.88 -1.47 -9.40
C GLY A 350 36.75 -0.44 -9.42
N ILE A 351 37.07 0.79 -9.03
CA ILE A 351 36.18 1.95 -9.17
C ILE A 351 36.37 2.55 -10.58
N PRO A 352 35.28 2.96 -11.27
CA PRO A 352 35.38 3.60 -12.59
C PRO A 352 36.21 4.88 -12.56
N SER A 353 37.07 5.08 -13.57
CA SER A 353 37.85 6.32 -13.73
C SER A 353 37.04 7.51 -14.26
N ILE A 354 35.89 7.22 -14.87
CA ILE A 354 34.91 8.21 -15.32
C ILE A 354 33.64 7.96 -14.50
N PRO A 355 33.10 8.98 -13.80
CA PRO A 355 31.90 8.81 -13.00
C PRO A 355 30.70 8.39 -13.86
N ILE A 356 29.93 7.41 -13.39
CA ILE A 356 28.78 6.88 -14.14
C ILE A 356 27.59 7.81 -13.97
N THR A 357 27.16 8.46 -15.05
CA THR A 357 26.01 9.38 -15.02
C THR A 357 24.68 8.61 -14.84
N PRO A 358 23.84 8.96 -13.85
CA PRO A 358 22.57 8.29 -13.62
C PRO A 358 21.49 8.76 -14.59
N SER A 359 20.62 7.83 -15.00
CA SER A 359 19.44 8.09 -15.82
C SER A 359 18.32 7.12 -15.45
N VAL A 360 17.08 7.57 -15.63
CA VAL A 360 15.86 6.80 -15.41
C VAL A 360 15.09 6.72 -16.72
N SER A 361 14.66 5.51 -17.11
CA SER A 361 13.89 5.28 -18.34
C SER A 361 12.81 4.22 -18.13
N SER A 362 11.94 4.01 -19.12
CA SER A 362 10.89 2.97 -19.09
C SER A 362 9.99 3.03 -17.85
N ILE A 363 9.64 4.24 -17.41
CA ILE A 363 8.82 4.45 -16.22
C ILE A 363 7.36 4.03 -16.47
N SER A 364 6.81 3.24 -15.56
CA SER A 364 5.39 2.88 -15.53
C SER A 364 4.91 2.68 -14.10
N PHE A 365 3.60 2.88 -13.88
CA PHE A 365 2.92 2.48 -12.66
C PHE A 365 1.86 1.45 -13.00
N THR A 366 1.86 0.33 -12.27
CA THR A 366 0.83 -0.71 -12.34
C THR A 366 0.07 -0.71 -11.02
N GLY A 367 -1.13 -0.15 -11.02
CA GLY A 367 -2.01 -0.12 -9.85
C GLY A 367 -2.81 -1.42 -9.69
N THR A 368 -3.38 -1.61 -8.50
CA THR A 368 -4.16 -2.80 -8.14
C THR A 368 -5.45 -2.99 -8.95
N ALA A 369 -5.98 -1.94 -9.56
CA ALA A 369 -7.14 -2.02 -10.46
C ALA A 369 -6.75 -2.19 -11.94
N GLY A 370 -5.46 -2.41 -12.23
CA GLY A 370 -4.92 -2.57 -13.58
C GLY A 370 -4.52 -1.26 -14.25
N GLY A 371 -3.54 -1.33 -15.15
CA GLY A 371 -2.93 -0.15 -15.78
C GLY A 371 -2.41 0.81 -14.72
N ASN A 372 -2.62 2.11 -14.91
CA ASN A 372 -2.21 3.13 -13.94
C ASN A 372 -3.28 3.42 -12.85
N ASN A 373 -4.29 2.57 -12.69
CA ASN A 373 -5.37 2.75 -11.70
C ASN A 373 -5.12 1.93 -10.44
N SER A 374 -5.13 2.60 -9.28
CA SER A 374 -5.10 1.96 -7.96
C SER A 374 -6.39 2.25 -7.21
N VAL A 375 -6.92 1.24 -6.51
CA VAL A 375 -7.99 1.47 -5.54
C VAL A 375 -7.43 2.25 -4.33
N VAL A 376 -8.22 3.14 -3.74
CA VAL A 376 -7.88 3.87 -2.49
C VAL A 376 -7.26 2.91 -1.46
N SER A 377 -6.13 3.33 -0.85
CA SER A 377 -5.36 2.59 0.17
C SER A 377 -4.65 1.30 -0.28
N THR A 378 -4.69 0.93 -1.55
CA THR A 378 -4.07 -0.33 -2.02
C THR A 378 -2.73 -0.12 -2.73
N GLY A 379 -2.57 1.02 -3.43
CA GLY A 379 -1.34 1.38 -4.10
C GLY A 379 -1.05 0.56 -5.36
N GLY A 380 0.21 0.21 -5.56
CA GLY A 380 0.65 -0.47 -6.77
C GLY A 380 2.16 -0.58 -6.86
N THR A 381 2.66 -0.82 -8.07
CA THR A 381 4.09 -1.01 -8.32
C THR A 381 4.59 -0.03 -9.37
N PHE A 382 5.63 0.70 -9.03
CA PHE A 382 6.42 1.47 -9.99
C PHE A 382 7.48 0.57 -10.63
N SER A 383 7.58 0.60 -11.94
CA SER A 383 8.65 -0.05 -12.69
C SER A 383 9.42 0.98 -13.50
N PHE A 384 10.74 0.89 -13.50
CA PHE A 384 11.62 1.76 -14.27
C PHE A 384 12.99 1.11 -14.47
N ASN A 385 13.76 1.56 -15.46
CA ASN A 385 15.15 1.17 -15.67
C ASN A 385 16.09 2.26 -15.14
N SER A 386 17.07 1.87 -14.34
CA SER A 386 18.19 2.72 -13.92
C SER A 386 19.46 2.38 -14.71
N SER A 387 20.24 3.38 -15.15
CA SER A 387 21.54 3.14 -15.79
C SER A 387 22.66 2.78 -14.81
N THR A 388 22.45 2.95 -13.51
CA THR A 388 23.48 2.74 -12.48
C THR A 388 22.88 2.19 -11.19
N THR A 389 23.75 1.66 -10.33
CA THR A 389 23.46 1.50 -8.89
C THR A 389 23.45 2.86 -8.21
N GLY A 390 22.75 3.00 -7.10
CA GLY A 390 22.59 4.28 -6.40
C GLY A 390 21.36 4.27 -5.51
N ASN A 391 20.92 5.41 -5.01
CA ASN A 391 19.64 5.49 -4.32
C ASN A 391 18.57 5.99 -5.29
N TYR A 392 17.33 5.59 -5.09
CA TYR A 392 16.20 6.16 -5.81
C TYR A 392 15.33 6.98 -4.87
N GLU A 393 14.64 7.96 -5.45
CA GLU A 393 13.56 8.69 -4.80
C GLU A 393 12.36 8.75 -5.75
N ILE A 394 11.21 8.27 -5.27
CA ILE A 394 9.92 8.37 -5.96
C ILE A 394 9.03 9.27 -5.12
N ILE A 395 8.54 10.35 -5.70
CA ILE A 395 7.60 11.28 -5.07
C ILE A 395 6.30 11.28 -5.84
N ILE A 396 5.20 10.95 -5.16
CA ILE A 396 3.84 11.09 -5.66
C ILE A 396 3.28 12.38 -5.07
N SER A 397 3.04 13.37 -5.91
CA SER A 397 2.54 14.69 -5.49
C SER A 397 1.03 14.68 -5.31
N ARG A 398 0.53 15.18 -4.17
CA ARG A 398 -0.91 15.49 -3.96
C ARG A 398 -1.27 16.94 -4.29
N GLY A 399 -0.33 17.72 -4.82
CA GLY A 399 -0.48 19.16 -5.01
C GLY A 399 0.34 19.67 -6.18
N THR A 400 1.11 20.75 -5.96
CA THR A 400 1.88 21.46 -7.00
C THR A 400 3.39 21.25 -6.91
N ASP A 401 3.89 20.66 -5.83
CA ASP A 401 5.32 20.45 -5.57
C ASP A 401 5.71 18.97 -5.52
N PHE A 402 7.02 18.72 -5.54
CA PHE A 402 7.62 17.43 -5.27
C PHE A 402 8.50 17.52 -4.02
N ASP A 403 8.03 18.19 -2.96
CA ASP A 403 8.74 18.22 -1.68
C ASP A 403 8.55 16.85 -0.98
N PRO A 404 9.64 16.09 -0.72
CA PRO A 404 9.53 14.79 -0.07
C PRO A 404 9.13 14.88 1.41
N THR A 405 9.21 16.06 2.03
CA THR A 405 8.81 16.31 3.42
C THR A 405 7.36 16.78 3.56
N ASN A 406 6.72 17.13 2.44
CA ASN A 406 5.30 17.47 2.44
C ASN A 406 4.49 16.25 2.89
N THR A 407 3.73 16.40 3.97
CA THR A 407 2.97 15.32 4.60
C THR A 407 1.85 14.77 3.72
N GLN A 408 1.42 15.53 2.71
CA GLN A 408 0.44 15.08 1.72
C GLN A 408 1.11 14.25 0.61
N ASN A 409 2.36 14.52 0.24
CA ASN A 409 3.03 13.71 -0.78
C ASN A 409 3.28 12.28 -0.26
N ALA A 410 3.61 11.35 -1.15
CA ALA A 410 4.18 10.06 -0.76
C ALA A 410 5.60 9.97 -1.28
N THR A 411 6.54 9.63 -0.40
CA THR A 411 7.96 9.47 -0.73
C THR A 411 8.38 8.03 -0.50
N LEU A 412 8.99 7.44 -1.52
CA LEU A 412 9.60 6.11 -1.45
C LEU A 412 11.08 6.27 -1.78
N ARG A 413 11.93 5.77 -0.89
CA ARG A 413 13.39 5.78 -1.04
C ARG A 413 13.92 4.37 -0.87
N GLY A 414 15.07 4.10 -1.47
CA GLY A 414 15.75 2.81 -1.34
C GLY A 414 17.01 2.74 -2.19
N VAL A 415 17.69 1.60 -2.10
CA VAL A 415 18.97 1.36 -2.78
C VAL A 415 18.77 0.48 -4.00
N ILE A 416 19.28 0.93 -5.15
CA ILE A 416 19.44 0.15 -6.37
C ILE A 416 20.77 -0.61 -6.28
N SER A 417 20.69 -1.91 -6.01
CA SER A 417 21.85 -2.79 -5.87
C SER A 417 22.40 -3.28 -7.22
N THR A 418 21.60 -3.22 -8.28
CA THR A 418 21.98 -3.60 -9.64
C THR A 418 21.36 -2.66 -10.66
N ALA A 419 22.14 -2.20 -11.64
CA ALA A 419 21.61 -1.41 -12.76
C ALA A 419 20.64 -2.23 -13.61
N GLY A 420 19.71 -1.56 -14.30
CA GLY A 420 18.63 -2.18 -15.08
C GLY A 420 17.26 -2.01 -14.42
N SER A 421 16.37 -2.99 -14.63
CA SER A 421 14.96 -2.92 -14.24
C SER A 421 14.76 -2.95 -12.73
N GLN A 422 14.01 -1.98 -12.23
CA GLN A 422 13.62 -1.81 -10.83
C GLN A 422 12.11 -1.95 -10.68
N SER A 423 11.67 -2.42 -9.52
CA SER A 423 10.26 -2.64 -9.19
C SER A 423 9.99 -2.26 -7.73
N ILE A 424 9.32 -1.13 -7.51
CA ILE A 424 9.11 -0.54 -6.18
C ILE A 424 7.62 -0.49 -5.85
N THR A 425 7.21 -1.13 -4.77
CA THR A 425 5.81 -1.14 -4.33
C THR A 425 5.47 0.08 -3.49
N TRP A 426 4.32 0.68 -3.75
CA TRP A 426 3.69 1.71 -2.94
C TRP A 426 2.37 1.20 -2.37
N ASN A 427 2.03 1.59 -1.15
CA ASN A 427 0.87 1.12 -0.39
C ASN A 427 -0.37 2.01 -0.52
N GLY A 428 -0.36 3.02 -1.40
CA GLY A 428 -1.51 3.92 -1.60
C GLY A 428 -1.64 5.03 -0.55
N LYS A 429 -0.65 5.22 0.32
CA LYS A 429 -0.69 6.14 1.47
C LYS A 429 0.35 7.25 1.37
N ASP A 430 0.07 8.38 2.03
CA ASP A 430 0.93 9.56 2.11
C ASP A 430 2.02 9.48 3.19
N ASN A 431 2.84 10.53 3.23
CA ASN A 431 3.95 10.73 4.14
C ASN A 431 3.51 10.95 5.60
N SER A 432 2.27 11.40 5.82
CA SER A 432 1.67 11.68 7.14
C SER A 432 1.56 10.41 8.00
N SER A 433 0.57 10.32 8.90
CA SER A 433 0.15 9.10 9.61
C SER A 433 -0.29 7.94 8.68
N LYS A 434 0.20 7.93 7.43
CA LYS A 434 -0.05 6.99 6.35
C LYS A 434 -1.52 7.02 5.95
N ALA A 435 -2.05 8.21 5.74
CA ALA A 435 -3.42 8.39 5.29
C ALA A 435 -3.54 8.00 3.80
N PRO A 436 -4.67 7.43 3.36
CA PRO A 436 -4.86 7.08 1.95
C PRO A 436 -4.84 8.29 1.04
N PHE A 437 -4.31 8.13 -0.17
CA PHE A 437 -4.53 9.12 -1.22
C PHE A 437 -6.02 9.18 -1.59
N PRO A 438 -6.63 10.37 -1.70
CA PRO A 438 -8.01 10.52 -2.14
C PRO A 438 -8.19 10.10 -3.61
N PRO A 439 -9.41 9.68 -4.01
CA PRO A 439 -9.74 9.48 -5.41
C PRO A 439 -9.49 10.75 -6.24
N ASN A 440 -8.63 10.62 -7.26
CA ASN A 440 -8.32 11.67 -8.21
C ASN A 440 -7.58 11.06 -9.40
N PRO A 441 -7.89 11.44 -10.65
CA PRO A 441 -7.02 11.11 -11.77
C PRO A 441 -5.71 11.92 -11.74
N ASN A 442 -4.69 11.40 -12.40
CA ASN A 442 -3.47 12.11 -12.78
C ASN A 442 -2.65 12.70 -11.62
N TYR A 443 -2.49 11.96 -10.51
CA TYR A 443 -1.43 12.31 -9.55
C TYR A 443 -0.07 12.25 -10.25
N ALA A 444 0.67 13.36 -10.17
CA ALA A 444 1.98 13.47 -10.77
C ALA A 444 3.01 12.72 -9.94
N VAL A 445 3.83 11.92 -10.62
CA VAL A 445 4.91 11.15 -10.00
C VAL A 445 6.23 11.58 -10.60
N GLN A 446 7.23 11.79 -9.74
CA GLN A 446 8.61 12.04 -10.11
C GLN A 446 9.51 10.93 -9.58
N ILE A 447 10.38 10.39 -10.43
CA ILE A 447 11.43 9.43 -10.06
C ILE A 447 12.78 10.04 -10.39
N LYS A 448 13.70 9.98 -9.42
CA LYS A 448 15.12 10.31 -9.58
C LYS A 448 15.98 9.17 -9.07
N VAL A 449 17.16 9.05 -9.66
CA VAL A 449 18.25 8.20 -9.15
C VAL A 449 19.42 9.10 -8.79
N HIS A 450 19.98 8.87 -7.61
CA HIS A 450 21.13 9.56 -7.06
C HIS A 450 22.35 8.66 -7.22
N ALA A 451 23.28 9.09 -8.08
CA ALA A 451 24.63 8.55 -8.17
C ALA A 451 25.58 9.40 -7.33
N GLY A 452 26.79 8.91 -7.08
CA GLY A 452 27.79 9.61 -6.28
C GLY A 452 27.30 9.94 -4.88
N GLU A 453 26.26 9.26 -4.38
CA GLU A 453 25.67 9.63 -3.11
C GLU A 453 26.65 9.34 -1.97
N TYR A 454 27.01 10.41 -1.28
CA TYR A 454 28.00 10.40 -0.23
C TYR A 454 27.37 10.96 1.03
N HIS A 455 27.17 10.09 2.00
CA HIS A 455 26.86 10.46 3.37
C HIS A 455 28.15 10.57 4.17
N PHE A 456 28.22 11.57 5.05
CA PHE A 456 29.32 11.85 5.96
C PHE A 456 28.82 11.76 7.42
N PRO A 457 28.72 10.54 7.98
CA PRO A 457 28.32 10.36 9.36
C PRO A 457 29.35 10.97 10.32
N LEU A 458 28.93 12.01 11.04
CA LEU A 458 29.65 12.60 12.16
C LEU A 458 29.20 11.90 13.44
N LEU A 459 29.98 10.90 13.88
CA LEU A 459 29.67 10.12 15.08
C LEU A 459 30.27 10.78 16.32
N ASP A 460 29.40 11.19 17.23
CA ASP A 460 29.77 11.79 18.52
C ASP A 460 30.71 12.99 18.35
N ALA A 461 30.52 13.76 17.28
CA ALA A 461 31.24 15.00 17.05
C ALA A 461 30.48 16.13 17.76
N GLU A 462 30.91 16.44 18.97
CA GLU A 462 30.14 17.21 19.95
C GLU A 462 29.79 18.61 19.44
N ASN A 463 30.75 19.26 18.77
CA ASN A 463 30.57 20.61 18.26
C ASN A 463 31.04 20.77 16.80
N ASN A 464 30.43 21.76 16.16
CA ASN A 464 30.86 22.31 14.88
C ASN A 464 30.55 23.81 14.86
N TYR A 465 31.09 24.48 15.87
CA TYR A 465 30.72 25.86 16.22
C TYR A 465 31.08 26.86 15.11
N TYR A 466 32.13 26.59 14.35
CA TYR A 466 32.61 27.43 13.25
C TYR A 466 31.98 27.10 11.88
N GLY A 467 31.14 26.04 11.82
CA GLY A 467 30.40 25.61 10.64
C GLY A 467 31.17 24.66 9.72
N GLY A 468 30.47 23.82 8.95
CA GLY A 468 31.05 22.79 8.06
C GLY A 468 30.50 21.38 8.37
N PRO A 469 31.15 20.30 7.92
CA PRO A 469 32.18 20.31 6.89
C PRO A 469 31.63 20.84 5.56
N THR A 470 32.53 21.31 4.70
CA THR A 470 32.18 21.64 3.32
C THR A 470 32.36 20.42 2.44
N THR A 471 31.40 20.17 1.56
CA THR A 471 31.48 19.14 0.55
C THR A 471 31.63 19.78 -0.81
N GLU A 472 32.52 19.27 -1.66
CA GLU A 472 32.70 19.77 -3.03
C GLU A 472 32.89 18.61 -4.00
N LEU A 473 32.06 18.55 -5.03
CA LEU A 473 32.21 17.61 -6.14
C LEU A 473 33.31 18.07 -7.11
N LEU A 474 34.29 17.20 -7.37
CA LEU A 474 35.52 17.55 -8.09
C LEU A 474 35.53 17.16 -9.56
N ASN A 475 34.92 16.01 -9.91
CA ASN A 475 35.08 15.38 -11.23
C ASN A 475 33.79 15.30 -12.06
N ALA A 476 32.78 16.10 -11.70
CA ALA A 476 31.64 16.38 -12.57
C ALA A 476 31.36 17.89 -12.59
N THR A 477 31.06 18.41 -13.77
CA THR A 477 30.69 19.83 -13.97
C THR A 477 29.18 19.96 -14.04
N ASN A 478 28.61 20.93 -13.32
CA ASN A 478 27.19 21.27 -13.32
C ASN A 478 26.28 20.09 -12.92
N PRO A 479 26.27 19.66 -11.64
CA PRO A 479 25.17 18.85 -11.14
C PRO A 479 23.85 19.58 -11.48
N LEU A 480 22.84 18.83 -11.94
CA LEU A 480 21.64 19.41 -12.55
C LEU A 480 21.08 20.57 -11.70
N VAL A 481 20.81 21.72 -12.31
CA VAL A 481 20.17 22.86 -11.64
C VAL A 481 18.91 22.37 -10.91
N PRO A 482 18.71 22.70 -9.62
CA PRO A 482 19.32 23.78 -8.85
C PRO A 482 20.63 23.45 -8.12
N PHE A 483 21.16 22.24 -8.26
CA PHE A 483 22.32 21.79 -7.47
C PHE A 483 23.62 22.42 -7.96
N GLY A 484 24.52 22.70 -7.03
CA GLY A 484 25.89 23.14 -7.29
C GLY A 484 26.89 22.13 -6.76
N ASN A 485 28.17 22.31 -7.08
CA ASN A 485 29.23 21.39 -6.61
C ASN A 485 29.36 21.36 -5.09
N THR A 486 28.88 22.39 -4.37
CA THR A 486 28.92 22.48 -2.91
C THR A 486 27.58 22.24 -2.24
N THR A 487 26.57 21.76 -2.98
CA THR A 487 25.28 21.43 -2.40
C THR A 487 25.39 20.24 -1.46
N GLY A 488 24.83 20.39 -0.26
CA GLY A 488 24.63 19.31 0.69
C GLY A 488 23.22 19.35 1.26
N PHE A 489 22.93 18.35 2.08
CA PHE A 489 21.65 18.16 2.74
C PHE A 489 21.85 17.63 4.15
N TYR A 490 20.92 17.97 5.03
CA TYR A 490 20.86 17.46 6.40
C TYR A 490 19.43 17.54 6.93
N ASP A 491 19.12 16.72 7.93
CA ASP A 491 17.86 16.79 8.67
C ASP A 491 18.08 16.43 10.15
N ASP A 492 18.22 17.48 10.95
CA ASP A 492 18.46 17.44 12.39
C ASP A 492 17.15 17.38 13.21
N ARG A 493 15.99 17.19 12.54
CA ARG A 493 14.69 17.08 13.20
C ARG A 493 14.47 15.68 13.76
N GLY A 494 13.69 15.58 14.82
CA GLY A 494 13.07 14.33 15.23
C GLY A 494 12.11 13.81 14.17
N TYR A 495 11.90 12.50 14.18
CA TYR A 495 11.12 11.76 13.17
C TYR A 495 10.45 10.54 13.79
N THR A 496 9.68 9.80 13.01
CA THR A 496 9.10 8.51 13.39
C THR A 496 9.63 7.46 12.43
N THR A 497 10.22 6.39 12.96
CA THR A 497 10.77 5.30 12.17
C THR A 497 9.67 4.55 11.41
N ILE A 498 10.04 3.78 10.39
CA ILE A 498 9.11 2.87 9.68
C ILE A 498 8.39 1.93 10.66
N GLY A 499 9.06 1.51 11.73
CA GLY A 499 8.50 0.71 12.83
C GLY A 499 7.50 1.45 13.74
N GLY A 500 7.26 2.75 13.52
CA GLY A 500 6.28 3.57 14.24
C GLY A 500 6.78 4.17 15.55
N ASN A 501 8.08 4.08 15.84
CA ASN A 501 8.65 4.60 17.08
C ASN A 501 9.29 5.98 16.86
N PRO A 502 9.01 6.99 17.71
CA PRO A 502 9.60 8.31 17.55
C PRO A 502 11.06 8.34 18.01
N VAL A 503 11.88 9.13 17.30
CA VAL A 503 13.20 9.59 17.73
C VAL A 503 13.10 11.10 17.92
N GLY A 504 13.23 11.56 19.17
CA GLY A 504 12.91 12.94 19.53
C GLY A 504 11.44 13.30 19.29
N THR A 505 11.14 14.58 19.05
CA THR A 505 9.79 15.05 18.70
C THR A 505 9.72 15.31 17.19
N PRO A 506 8.85 14.60 16.44
CA PRO A 506 8.71 14.78 15.00
C PRO A 506 8.55 16.25 14.58
N GLY A 507 9.41 16.70 13.67
CA GLY A 507 9.39 18.06 13.11
C GLY A 507 10.12 19.13 13.95
N SER A 508 10.50 18.83 15.19
CA SER A 508 11.33 19.70 16.04
C SER A 508 12.79 19.27 15.97
N ALA A 509 13.75 20.16 16.23
CA ALA A 509 15.16 19.77 16.36
C ALA A 509 15.33 18.66 17.42
N LEU A 510 16.25 17.73 17.17
CA LEU A 510 16.71 16.79 18.19
C LEU A 510 17.26 17.56 19.41
N CYS A 511 17.14 16.96 20.59
CA CYS A 511 17.57 17.61 21.82
C CYS A 511 19.10 17.75 21.91
N GLY A 512 19.57 18.75 22.67
CA GLY A 512 20.99 19.03 22.87
C GLY A 512 21.25 20.52 22.95
N THR A 513 22.41 20.91 23.47
CA THR A 513 22.73 22.33 23.61
C THR A 513 23.15 22.93 22.26
N LYS A 514 22.47 24.02 21.86
CA LYS A 514 22.71 24.77 20.61
C LYS A 514 22.61 23.89 19.35
N PRO A 515 21.40 23.34 19.04
CA PRO A 515 21.14 22.78 17.72
C PRO A 515 21.30 23.85 16.63
N PRO A 516 21.47 23.47 15.35
CA PRO A 516 21.39 24.40 14.23
C PRO A 516 20.15 25.28 14.26
N THR A 517 20.28 26.52 13.79
CA THR A 517 19.13 27.45 13.73
C THR A 517 18.11 27.01 12.68
N ALA A 518 18.59 26.50 11.54
CA ALA A 518 17.77 25.79 10.57
C ALA A 518 17.91 24.29 10.83
N PHE A 519 16.81 23.62 11.19
CA PHE A 519 16.86 22.21 11.60
C PHE A 519 17.02 21.24 10.44
N PHE A 520 16.83 21.69 9.20
CA PHE A 520 17.00 20.88 8.00
C PHE A 520 17.30 21.79 6.81
N SER A 521 17.93 21.24 5.78
CA SER A 521 18.11 21.93 4.50
C SER A 521 16.83 21.92 3.65
N ASP A 522 16.70 22.83 2.68
CA ASP A 522 15.63 22.75 1.68
C ASP A 522 15.69 21.37 1.00
N PRO A 523 14.63 20.54 1.07
CA PRO A 523 14.69 19.17 0.60
C PRO A 523 14.71 19.05 -0.93
N ILE A 524 14.38 20.13 -1.66
CA ILE A 524 14.39 20.18 -3.12
C ILE A 524 15.72 20.76 -3.63
N LYS A 525 16.28 21.75 -2.94
CA LYS A 525 17.46 22.52 -3.42
C LYS A 525 18.74 22.23 -2.64
N GLY A 526 18.63 21.66 -1.46
CA GLY A 526 19.71 21.55 -0.47
C GLY A 526 20.13 22.90 0.06
N PHE A 527 21.33 22.96 0.63
CA PHE A 527 21.98 24.19 1.04
C PHE A 527 23.41 24.23 0.52
N ASP A 528 24.00 25.43 0.45
CA ASP A 528 25.42 25.58 0.16
C ASP A 528 26.25 25.25 1.40
N THR A 529 27.02 24.16 1.37
CA THR A 529 27.88 23.72 2.49
C THR A 529 29.05 24.67 2.77
N LEU A 530 29.27 25.69 1.92
CA LEU A 530 30.16 26.79 2.24
C LEU A 530 29.59 27.74 3.30
N SER A 531 28.25 27.82 3.42
CA SER A 531 27.58 28.64 4.42
C SER A 531 27.77 28.09 5.84
N ASN A 532 27.26 28.83 6.82
CA ASN A 532 27.25 28.42 8.23
C ASN A 532 25.86 27.91 8.67
N GLN A 533 24.99 27.52 7.73
CA GLN A 533 23.59 27.16 8.03
C GLN A 533 23.48 26.04 9.08
N ARG A 534 24.35 25.03 9.01
CA ARG A 534 24.39 23.87 9.93
C ARG A 534 25.52 23.96 10.96
N LEU A 535 25.82 25.16 11.47
CA LEU A 535 26.67 25.28 12.66
C LEU A 535 25.91 24.70 13.87
N TYR A 536 26.60 23.99 14.76
CA TYR A 536 25.99 23.44 15.97
C TYR A 536 26.97 23.35 17.14
N GLY A 537 26.41 23.19 18.35
CA GLY A 537 27.19 23.02 19.57
C GLY A 537 27.83 24.32 20.07
N GLN A 538 28.92 24.18 20.80
CA GLN A 538 29.58 25.24 21.57
C GLN A 538 31.05 25.38 21.18
N SER A 539 31.67 26.49 21.57
CA SER A 539 33.11 26.73 21.35
C SER A 539 34.03 26.00 22.33
N SER A 540 33.47 25.42 23.40
CA SER A 540 34.21 24.72 24.47
C SER A 540 33.26 23.80 25.25
N GLY A 541 33.78 22.66 25.74
CA GLY A 541 32.95 21.59 26.32
C GLY A 541 32.31 20.72 25.23
N GLY A 542 31.55 19.71 25.59
CA GLY A 542 30.95 18.83 24.57
C GLY A 542 30.08 17.75 25.18
N SER A 543 30.66 16.93 26.06
CA SER A 543 29.96 15.79 26.65
C SER A 543 29.54 16.03 28.09
N VAL A 544 28.22 16.09 28.32
CA VAL A 544 27.62 16.20 29.65
C VAL A 544 26.51 15.17 29.74
N GLY A 545 26.57 14.33 30.77
CA GLY A 545 25.80 13.08 30.87
C GLY A 545 24.37 13.12 30.31
N GLY A 546 24.13 12.32 29.28
CA GLY A 546 22.81 12.11 28.66
C GLY A 546 22.66 12.82 27.32
N VAL A 547 21.91 12.22 26.39
CA VAL A 547 21.83 12.65 24.98
C VAL A 547 21.32 14.09 24.77
N CYS A 548 20.58 14.64 25.71
CA CYS A 548 20.02 15.99 25.64
C CYS A 548 20.81 17.06 26.41
N ASN A 549 21.78 16.67 27.25
CA ASN A 549 22.44 17.57 28.19
C ASN A 549 23.78 18.10 27.67
N GLY A 550 24.46 17.34 26.82
CA GLY A 550 25.67 17.79 26.13
C GLY A 550 25.43 18.79 25.02
N SER A 551 26.48 19.10 24.27
CA SER A 551 26.38 19.81 23.00
C SER A 551 25.55 19.04 21.98
N PHE A 552 25.06 19.72 20.94
CA PHE A 552 24.12 19.11 20.00
C PHE A 552 24.57 17.75 19.45
N GLY A 553 25.85 17.59 19.08
CA GLY A 553 26.36 16.32 18.54
C GLY A 553 26.68 15.23 19.57
N ASP A 554 26.59 15.51 20.87
CA ASP A 554 26.89 14.56 21.95
C ASP A 554 25.95 13.35 21.89
N LYS A 555 26.53 12.15 21.80
CA LYS A 555 25.87 10.84 21.68
C LYS A 555 24.95 10.71 20.46
N LYS A 556 25.31 11.37 19.36
CA LYS A 556 24.55 11.34 18.11
C LYS A 556 25.41 10.98 16.92
N GLY A 557 24.79 10.35 15.94
CA GLY A 557 25.33 10.27 14.59
C GLY A 557 24.64 11.34 13.76
N LEU A 558 25.35 12.40 13.42
CA LEU A 558 24.82 13.48 12.60
C LEU A 558 25.15 13.22 11.13
N ASP A 559 24.16 13.27 10.25
CA ASP A 559 24.34 12.94 8.84
C ASP A 559 24.41 14.19 7.97
N LEU A 560 25.45 14.32 7.15
CA LEU A 560 25.52 15.31 6.06
C LEU A 560 25.68 14.54 4.76
N TRP A 561 24.81 14.78 3.78
CA TRP A 561 24.91 14.07 2.52
C TRP A 561 24.89 14.97 1.29
N THR A 562 25.35 14.42 0.17
CA THR A 562 25.31 15.02 -1.16
C THR A 562 25.16 13.91 -2.20
N PHE A 563 24.79 14.25 -3.42
CA PHE A 563 24.69 13.30 -4.53
C PHE A 563 24.75 14.03 -5.89
N PHE A 564 24.94 13.25 -6.95
CA PHE A 564 24.72 13.66 -8.32
C PHE A 564 23.41 13.03 -8.85
N PRO A 565 22.36 13.82 -9.13
CA PRO A 565 21.06 13.26 -9.50
C PRO A 565 20.92 13.00 -10.99
N SER A 566 20.02 12.09 -11.35
CA SER A 566 19.48 11.96 -12.69
C SER A 566 18.52 13.11 -13.01
N SER A 567 18.22 13.32 -14.29
CA SER A 567 17.02 14.07 -14.66
C SER A 567 15.78 13.37 -14.10
N ALA A 568 14.78 14.17 -13.70
CA ALA A 568 13.51 13.66 -13.23
C ALA A 568 12.76 12.93 -14.36
N ALA A 569 12.43 11.66 -14.15
CA ALA A 569 11.47 10.93 -14.98
C ALA A 569 10.08 11.06 -14.36
N ASN A 570 9.07 11.37 -15.18
CA ASN A 570 7.72 11.61 -14.69
C ASN A 570 6.73 10.59 -15.23
N THR A 571 5.72 10.26 -14.44
CA THR A 571 4.55 9.47 -14.86
C THR A 571 3.30 9.93 -14.11
N LEU A 572 2.15 9.37 -14.45
CA LEU A 572 0.86 9.68 -13.81
C LEU A 572 0.23 8.40 -13.28
N LEU A 573 -0.45 8.52 -12.12
CA LEU A 573 -1.31 7.46 -11.60
C LEU A 573 -2.69 8.01 -11.25
N ASN A 574 -3.68 7.12 -11.25
CA ASN A 574 -5.04 7.44 -10.83
C ASN A 574 -5.35 6.69 -9.54
N ILE A 575 -6.00 7.38 -8.60
CA ILE A 575 -6.66 6.72 -7.47
C ILE A 575 -8.15 6.71 -7.74
N ILE A 576 -8.75 5.52 -7.69
CA ILE A 576 -10.19 5.31 -7.86
C ILE A 576 -10.80 4.77 -6.57
N ASP A 577 -12.07 5.09 -6.34
CA ASP A 577 -12.82 4.45 -5.28
C ASP A 577 -12.93 2.94 -5.51
N ALA A 578 -13.01 2.20 -4.41
CA ALA A 578 -13.43 0.81 -4.48
C ALA A 578 -14.88 0.74 -4.97
N ALA A 579 -15.15 -0.22 -5.86
CA ALA A 579 -16.46 -0.46 -6.44
C ALA A 579 -17.12 -1.67 -5.78
N TYR A 580 -18.38 -1.51 -5.39
CA TYR A 580 -19.19 -2.55 -4.76
C TYR A 580 -20.51 -2.74 -5.51
N ASN A 581 -21.22 -3.82 -5.17
CA ASN A 581 -22.53 -4.11 -5.73
C ASN A 581 -23.62 -3.98 -4.65
N ILE A 582 -24.80 -3.49 -5.05
CA ILE A 582 -26.03 -3.56 -4.24
C ILE A 582 -27.01 -4.46 -4.99
N SER A 583 -27.52 -5.51 -4.36
CA SER A 583 -28.45 -6.45 -4.99
C SER A 583 -29.62 -6.86 -4.09
N GLY A 584 -30.68 -7.33 -4.74
CA GLY A 584 -31.86 -7.87 -4.09
C GLY A 584 -32.84 -8.45 -5.09
N THR A 585 -34.04 -8.76 -4.60
CA THR A 585 -35.08 -9.50 -5.33
C THR A 585 -36.45 -8.84 -5.14
N LEU A 586 -37.24 -8.76 -6.21
CA LEU A 586 -38.66 -8.41 -6.16
C LEU A 586 -39.49 -9.70 -6.09
N TYR A 587 -40.45 -9.77 -5.18
CA TYR A 587 -41.22 -10.99 -4.89
C TYR A 587 -42.70 -10.73 -4.57
N LEU A 588 -43.52 -11.77 -4.68
CA LEU A 588 -44.92 -11.78 -4.27
C LEU A 588 -45.05 -12.23 -2.80
N ASP A 589 -45.40 -11.28 -1.95
CA ASP A 589 -45.61 -11.49 -0.51
C ASP A 589 -47.06 -11.96 -0.25
N LYS A 590 -47.29 -13.26 -0.45
CA LYS A 590 -48.64 -13.84 -0.34
C LYS A 590 -49.09 -14.04 1.10
N ASN A 591 -48.14 -14.19 2.02
CA ASN A 591 -48.42 -14.43 3.44
C ASN A 591 -48.34 -13.14 4.27
N THR A 592 -48.01 -12.00 3.65
CA THR A 592 -47.99 -10.64 4.21
C THR A 592 -47.01 -10.48 5.37
N ASP A 593 -45.88 -11.20 5.32
CA ASP A 593 -44.86 -11.20 6.39
C ASP A 593 -43.71 -10.21 6.15
N LYS A 594 -43.64 -9.60 4.96
CA LYS A 594 -42.66 -8.60 4.51
C LYS A 594 -41.23 -9.13 4.41
N THR A 595 -41.06 -10.44 4.37
CA THR A 595 -39.76 -11.09 4.31
C THR A 595 -39.69 -12.08 3.16
N PHE A 596 -38.72 -11.87 2.26
CA PHE A 596 -38.52 -12.82 1.17
C PHE A 596 -38.04 -14.17 1.69
N ASN A 597 -38.84 -15.21 1.47
CA ASN A 597 -38.47 -16.59 1.77
C ASN A 597 -38.55 -17.48 0.52
N ASN A 598 -37.85 -18.64 0.55
CA ASN A 598 -37.69 -19.51 -0.63
C ASN A 598 -39.00 -20.11 -1.18
N SER A 599 -40.15 -19.90 -0.53
CA SER A 599 -41.44 -20.43 -0.99
C SER A 599 -42.23 -19.40 -1.82
N GLU A 600 -41.75 -18.16 -1.89
CA GLU A 600 -42.46 -17.06 -2.55
C GLU A 600 -42.05 -16.91 -4.02
N PRO A 601 -43.00 -16.76 -4.94
CA PRO A 601 -42.69 -16.46 -6.34
C PRO A 601 -42.02 -15.09 -6.50
N THR A 602 -41.05 -14.98 -7.39
CA THR A 602 -40.41 -13.72 -7.76
C THR A 602 -41.22 -12.95 -8.81
N LEU A 603 -41.01 -11.64 -8.91
CA LEU A 603 -41.59 -10.80 -9.96
C LEU A 603 -40.86 -10.96 -11.31
N PRO A 604 -41.51 -10.59 -12.44
CA PRO A 604 -40.92 -10.72 -13.77
C PRO A 604 -39.71 -9.79 -14.01
N ALA A 605 -39.03 -10.03 -15.13
CA ALA A 605 -37.92 -9.20 -15.62
C ALA A 605 -38.38 -7.79 -16.03
N ASN A 606 -37.38 -6.90 -16.18
CA ASN A 606 -37.49 -5.54 -16.71
C ASN A 606 -38.21 -4.53 -15.81
N ILE A 607 -38.45 -4.85 -14.53
CA ILE A 607 -38.95 -3.87 -13.57
C ILE A 607 -37.79 -2.96 -13.15
N THR A 608 -37.99 -1.65 -13.27
CA THR A 608 -36.97 -0.62 -13.04
C THR A 608 -36.73 -0.37 -11.55
N LEU A 609 -35.45 -0.33 -11.15
CA LEU A 609 -35.00 0.15 -9.85
C LEU A 609 -34.08 1.35 -9.98
N LYS A 610 -34.12 2.23 -8.99
CA LYS A 610 -33.37 3.49 -8.89
C LYS A 610 -32.47 3.45 -7.66
N LEU A 611 -31.21 3.82 -7.84
CA LEU A 611 -30.28 4.11 -6.76
C LEU A 611 -30.15 5.63 -6.63
N ILE A 612 -30.45 6.16 -5.45
CA ILE A 612 -30.56 7.59 -5.19
C ILE A 612 -29.59 8.01 -4.09
N ASP A 613 -28.99 9.20 -4.23
CA ASP A 613 -28.25 9.86 -3.16
C ASP A 613 -29.23 10.61 -2.24
N PRO A 614 -29.42 10.17 -0.98
CA PRO A 614 -30.40 10.75 -0.08
C PRO A 614 -30.02 12.16 0.40
N SER A 615 -28.78 12.62 0.21
CA SER A 615 -28.34 13.94 0.67
C SER A 615 -28.89 15.08 -0.19
N ASN A 616 -29.13 14.81 -1.48
CA ASN A 616 -29.59 15.77 -2.48
C ASN A 616 -30.77 15.25 -3.32
N ASN A 617 -31.24 14.03 -3.06
CA ASN A 617 -32.31 13.34 -3.77
C ASN A 617 -32.03 13.14 -5.28
N SER A 618 -30.76 13.02 -5.67
CA SER A 618 -30.35 12.81 -7.06
C SER A 618 -30.34 11.32 -7.44
N LEU A 619 -30.81 11.00 -8.64
CA LEU A 619 -30.65 9.67 -9.25
C LEU A 619 -29.17 9.45 -9.58
N ILE A 620 -28.61 8.34 -9.09
CA ILE A 620 -27.23 7.91 -9.34
C ILE A 620 -27.18 6.87 -10.46
N GLN A 621 -28.05 5.86 -10.41
CA GLN A 621 -28.10 4.78 -11.38
C GLN A 621 -29.49 4.17 -11.46
N THR A 622 -29.82 3.58 -12.62
CA THR A 622 -30.95 2.66 -12.78
C THR A 622 -30.47 1.25 -13.12
N THR A 623 -31.21 0.25 -12.68
CA THR A 623 -31.04 -1.15 -13.06
C THR A 623 -32.41 -1.80 -13.22
N HIS A 624 -32.46 -3.05 -13.70
CA HIS A 624 -33.71 -3.76 -13.94
C HIS A 624 -33.65 -5.15 -13.31
N THR A 625 -34.82 -5.71 -12.99
CA THR A 625 -34.93 -7.12 -12.62
C THR A 625 -34.61 -8.04 -13.81
N ASP A 626 -33.95 -9.15 -13.52
CA ASP A 626 -33.76 -10.28 -14.44
C ASP A 626 -34.99 -11.21 -14.46
N THR A 627 -34.92 -12.31 -15.22
CA THR A 627 -36.01 -13.30 -15.34
C THR A 627 -36.36 -14.00 -14.03
N ASN A 628 -35.51 -13.91 -13.01
CA ASN A 628 -35.72 -14.46 -11.68
C ASN A 628 -36.09 -13.37 -10.66
N GLY A 629 -36.43 -12.16 -11.12
CA GLY A 629 -36.80 -11.04 -10.26
C GLY A 629 -35.62 -10.41 -9.50
N ASN A 630 -34.38 -10.79 -9.79
CA ASN A 630 -33.19 -10.24 -9.13
C ASN A 630 -32.69 -8.99 -9.84
N TYR A 631 -32.12 -8.06 -9.10
CA TYR A 631 -31.48 -6.88 -9.67
C TYR A 631 -30.11 -6.63 -9.04
N THR A 632 -29.25 -5.88 -9.72
CA THR A 632 -27.95 -5.47 -9.16
C THR A 632 -27.54 -4.10 -9.70
N PHE A 633 -27.15 -3.21 -8.79
CA PHE A 633 -26.36 -2.02 -9.09
C PHE A 633 -24.89 -2.39 -8.97
N THR A 634 -24.09 -2.11 -10.00
CA THR A 634 -22.65 -2.39 -10.04
C THR A 634 -21.84 -1.11 -9.95
N SER A 635 -20.58 -1.21 -9.50
CA SER A 635 -19.65 -0.07 -9.45
C SER A 635 -20.09 1.06 -8.52
N VAL A 636 -20.71 0.69 -7.40
CA VAL A 636 -21.21 1.62 -6.38
C VAL A 636 -20.09 1.94 -5.38
N ALA A 637 -19.81 3.23 -5.16
CA ALA A 637 -18.82 3.68 -4.17
C ALA A 637 -19.34 3.56 -2.74
N SER A 638 -18.45 3.47 -1.73
CA SER A 638 -18.82 3.45 -0.31
C SER A 638 -19.47 4.76 0.16
N LYS A 639 -20.81 4.81 0.21
CA LYS A 639 -21.64 5.92 0.67
C LYS A 639 -23.00 5.42 1.17
N ASN A 640 -23.83 6.35 1.65
CA ASN A 640 -25.24 6.10 1.92
C ASN A 640 -26.07 6.32 0.65
N TYR A 641 -27.00 5.43 0.38
CA TYR A 641 -27.91 5.45 -0.76
C TYR A 641 -29.34 5.13 -0.32
N GLN A 642 -30.28 5.35 -1.22
CA GLN A 642 -31.61 4.77 -1.17
C GLN A 642 -31.86 3.94 -2.43
N VAL A 643 -32.36 2.72 -2.26
CA VAL A 643 -32.89 1.92 -3.38
C VAL A 643 -34.40 2.09 -3.42
N GLN A 644 -34.93 2.35 -4.62
CA GLN A 644 -36.36 2.49 -4.88
C GLN A 644 -36.77 1.64 -6.07
N VAL A 645 -37.98 1.07 -6.00
CA VAL A 645 -38.66 0.49 -7.16
C VAL A 645 -39.44 1.60 -7.85
N ASP A 646 -39.40 1.61 -9.18
CA ASP A 646 -40.33 2.44 -9.95
C ASP A 646 -41.72 1.79 -9.93
N THR A 647 -42.56 2.15 -8.95
CA THR A 647 -43.89 1.56 -8.78
C THR A 647 -44.87 1.89 -9.91
N ALA A 648 -44.48 2.76 -10.86
CA ALA A 648 -45.25 3.06 -12.07
C ALA A 648 -44.79 2.22 -13.29
N ASP A 649 -43.80 1.34 -13.13
CA ASP A 649 -43.31 0.48 -14.20
C ASP A 649 -44.41 -0.48 -14.67
N THR A 650 -44.65 -0.50 -15.99
CA THR A 650 -45.70 -1.32 -16.61
C THR A 650 -45.43 -2.82 -16.56
N HIS A 651 -44.21 -3.26 -16.20
CA HIS A 651 -43.88 -4.67 -16.02
C HIS A 651 -44.29 -5.21 -14.65
N ILE A 652 -44.68 -4.35 -13.71
CA ILE A 652 -45.31 -4.79 -12.46
C ILE A 652 -46.71 -5.35 -12.79
N PRO A 653 -47.06 -6.58 -12.38
CA PRO A 653 -48.35 -7.17 -12.71
C PRO A 653 -49.53 -6.31 -12.24
N ALA A 654 -50.57 -6.24 -13.08
CA ALA A 654 -51.69 -5.35 -12.86
C ALA A 654 -52.44 -5.68 -11.57
N GLY A 655 -52.49 -4.71 -10.65
CA GLY A 655 -53.18 -4.82 -9.36
C GLY A 655 -52.27 -5.20 -8.20
N ASP A 656 -51.02 -5.59 -8.45
CA ASP A 656 -50.04 -5.81 -7.38
C ASP A 656 -49.62 -4.47 -6.77
N THR A 657 -49.55 -4.44 -5.44
CA THR A 657 -49.17 -3.23 -4.70
C THR A 657 -47.93 -3.49 -3.85
N LEU A 658 -46.94 -2.60 -3.93
CA LEU A 658 -45.73 -2.67 -3.10
C LEU A 658 -46.10 -2.53 -1.62
N GLU A 659 -45.75 -3.52 -0.80
CA GLU A 659 -46.03 -3.52 0.65
C GLU A 659 -44.80 -3.14 1.47
N THR A 660 -43.60 -3.53 1.02
CA THR A 660 -42.35 -3.10 1.65
C THR A 660 -42.10 -1.59 1.44
N PRO A 661 -41.36 -0.90 2.32
CA PRO A 661 -41.03 0.51 2.11
C PRO A 661 -40.34 0.74 0.76
N ASN A 662 -40.81 1.71 -0.03
CA ASN A 662 -40.17 2.01 -1.31
C ASN A 662 -38.79 2.67 -1.13
N ASN A 663 -38.59 3.43 -0.05
CA ASN A 663 -37.33 4.12 0.23
C ASN A 663 -36.47 3.28 1.17
N VAL A 664 -35.71 2.33 0.64
CA VAL A 664 -34.85 1.46 1.45
C VAL A 664 -33.46 2.08 1.60
N PRO A 665 -33.06 2.53 2.81
CA PRO A 665 -31.73 3.07 3.03
C PRO A 665 -30.68 1.96 2.98
N VAL A 666 -29.58 2.22 2.27
CA VAL A 666 -28.46 1.30 2.11
C VAL A 666 -27.15 2.03 2.41
N THR A 667 -26.32 1.47 3.28
CA THR A 667 -24.97 1.97 3.53
C THR A 667 -23.96 0.99 2.93
N VAL A 668 -23.23 1.43 1.91
CA VAL A 668 -22.08 0.69 1.38
C VAL A 668 -20.85 1.11 2.16
N ASN A 669 -20.23 0.17 2.87
CA ASN A 669 -19.01 0.41 3.64
C ASN A 669 -18.02 -0.73 3.45
N GLY A 670 -17.32 -0.74 2.32
CA GLY A 670 -16.23 -1.69 2.13
C GLY A 670 -16.62 -3.09 1.61
N SER A 671 -17.92 -3.34 1.38
CA SER A 671 -18.44 -4.65 0.95
C SER A 671 -19.69 -4.53 0.07
N ASN A 672 -19.95 -5.57 -0.73
CA ASN A 672 -21.22 -5.72 -1.43
C ASN A 672 -22.38 -5.82 -0.44
N ILE A 673 -23.52 -5.21 -0.78
CA ILE A 673 -24.76 -5.28 -0.02
C ILE A 673 -25.76 -6.14 -0.78
N THR A 674 -26.33 -7.14 -0.12
CA THR A 674 -27.31 -8.06 -0.71
C THR A 674 -28.61 -8.01 0.10
N ASN A 675 -29.64 -8.72 -0.37
CA ASN A 675 -30.93 -8.87 0.31
C ASN A 675 -31.72 -7.55 0.47
N ILE A 676 -31.55 -6.61 -0.45
CA ILE A 676 -32.39 -5.41 -0.53
C ILE A 676 -33.67 -5.77 -1.32
N ASN A 677 -34.59 -6.47 -0.67
CA ASN A 677 -35.74 -7.09 -1.32
C ASN A 677 -37.01 -6.23 -1.24
N PHE A 678 -37.90 -6.37 -2.21
CA PHE A 678 -39.16 -5.62 -2.30
C PHE A 678 -40.35 -6.57 -2.51
N GLY A 679 -41.30 -6.56 -1.57
CA GLY A 679 -42.47 -7.45 -1.55
C GLY A 679 -43.74 -6.76 -2.06
N PHE A 680 -44.51 -7.46 -2.90
CA PHE A 680 -45.77 -7.01 -3.49
C PHE A 680 -46.93 -7.92 -3.08
N ILE A 681 -48.07 -7.33 -2.70
CA ILE A 681 -49.32 -8.07 -2.42
C ILE A 681 -50.23 -8.05 -3.66
N PRO A 682 -50.83 -9.19 -4.04
CA PRO A 682 -51.85 -9.24 -5.10
C PRO A 682 -53.22 -8.71 -4.63
N PRO A 683 -54.14 -8.34 -5.56
CA PRO A 683 -55.46 -7.84 -5.21
C PRO A 683 -56.36 -8.91 -4.54
N ALA A 684 -57.22 -8.51 -3.58
CA ALA A 684 -58.10 -9.41 -2.83
C ALA A 684 -59.23 -10.06 -3.69
N GLY A 685 -59.36 -11.39 -3.64
CA GLY A 685 -60.36 -12.17 -4.41
C GLY A 685 -61.80 -12.21 -3.84
N LYS A 686 -62.80 -12.76 -4.57
CA LYS A 686 -64.23 -12.93 -4.17
C LYS A 686 -64.82 -14.29 -4.62
N PRO A 687 -65.68 -14.98 -3.83
CA PRO A 687 -66.37 -16.20 -4.28
C PRO A 687 -67.47 -15.90 -5.31
N LYS A 688 -67.71 -16.82 -6.26
CA LYS A 688 -68.76 -16.74 -7.29
C LYS A 688 -69.28 -18.15 -7.59
N LEU A 689 -70.61 -18.34 -7.61
CA LEU A 689 -71.26 -19.62 -7.91
C LEU A 689 -72.12 -19.48 -9.17
N LEU A 690 -71.94 -20.37 -10.14
CA LEU A 690 -72.81 -20.54 -11.30
C LEU A 690 -73.82 -21.65 -11.02
N LEU A 691 -75.08 -21.44 -11.44
CA LEU A 691 -76.17 -22.40 -11.29
C LEU A 691 -76.87 -22.62 -12.63
N VAL A 692 -77.07 -23.88 -13.03
CA VAL A 692 -77.74 -24.24 -14.29
C VAL A 692 -78.81 -25.29 -14.01
N LYS A 693 -80.09 -24.97 -14.28
CA LYS A 693 -81.22 -25.91 -14.13
C LYS A 693 -81.67 -26.46 -15.48
N ARG A 694 -81.90 -27.77 -15.56
CA ARG A 694 -82.35 -28.49 -16.77
C ARG A 694 -83.43 -29.52 -16.46
N ILE A 695 -84.26 -29.82 -17.45
CA ILE A 695 -85.13 -31.01 -17.43
C ILE A 695 -84.32 -32.19 -17.99
N THR A 696 -84.12 -33.25 -17.21
CA THR A 696 -83.27 -34.39 -17.58
C THR A 696 -84.04 -35.66 -17.91
N ALA A 697 -85.30 -35.77 -17.51
CA ALA A 697 -86.19 -36.86 -17.93
C ALA A 697 -87.66 -36.45 -17.83
N ILE A 698 -88.50 -37.09 -18.65
CA ILE A 698 -89.97 -37.12 -18.53
C ILE A 698 -90.38 -38.60 -18.60
N THR A 699 -91.46 -39.06 -17.97
CA THR A 699 -91.90 -40.50 -17.85
C THR A 699 -91.61 -41.42 -19.04
N ARG A 700 -91.57 -40.91 -20.28
CA ARG A 700 -91.41 -41.68 -21.51
C ARG A 700 -90.11 -41.41 -22.29
N VAL A 701 -89.29 -40.45 -21.84
CA VAL A 701 -88.11 -39.95 -22.57
C VAL A 701 -87.02 -39.53 -21.57
N ASN A 702 -85.89 -40.23 -21.59
CA ASN A 702 -84.65 -39.68 -21.02
C ASN A 702 -84.12 -38.59 -21.95
N ILE A 703 -83.74 -37.44 -21.38
CA ILE A 703 -83.20 -36.31 -22.13
C ILE A 703 -81.69 -36.32 -21.94
N ASP A 704 -80.99 -37.11 -22.78
CA ASP A 704 -79.55 -37.28 -22.72
C ASP A 704 -78.75 -36.28 -23.57
N THR A 705 -79.44 -35.30 -24.17
CA THR A 705 -78.80 -34.23 -24.93
C THR A 705 -78.08 -33.24 -24.02
N TYR A 706 -76.89 -32.80 -24.42
CA TYR A 706 -76.15 -31.71 -23.79
C TYR A 706 -76.54 -30.39 -24.44
N VAL A 707 -76.77 -29.36 -23.61
CA VAL A 707 -77.15 -28.03 -24.08
C VAL A 707 -76.25 -26.99 -23.45
N ASP A 708 -75.58 -26.24 -24.32
CA ASP A 708 -74.73 -25.11 -24.01
C ASP A 708 -75.20 -23.93 -24.87
N ASP A 709 -75.74 -22.89 -24.22
CA ASP A 709 -76.27 -21.71 -24.90
C ASP A 709 -75.17 -20.69 -25.16
N HIS A 710 -74.44 -20.89 -26.25
CA HIS A 710 -73.36 -19.99 -26.67
C HIS A 710 -73.86 -18.59 -27.11
N ASN A 711 -75.18 -18.36 -27.19
CA ASN A 711 -75.75 -17.24 -27.94
C ASN A 711 -76.59 -16.26 -27.11
N THR A 712 -76.54 -16.35 -25.78
CA THR A 712 -77.12 -15.35 -24.89
C THR A 712 -76.05 -14.68 -24.02
N THR A 713 -76.25 -13.42 -23.67
CA THR A 713 -75.33 -12.64 -22.81
C THR A 713 -75.32 -13.12 -21.35
N SER A 714 -75.98 -14.24 -21.00
CA SER A 714 -75.89 -14.86 -19.67
C SER A 714 -74.75 -15.87 -19.65
N THR A 715 -73.68 -15.52 -18.94
CA THR A 715 -72.38 -16.21 -18.94
C THR A 715 -72.33 -17.52 -18.13
N ASP A 716 -73.46 -18.15 -17.83
CA ASP A 716 -73.53 -19.10 -16.70
C ASP A 716 -73.45 -20.59 -17.11
N ASP A 717 -73.79 -20.95 -18.36
CA ASP A 717 -73.73 -22.33 -18.86
C ASP A 717 -72.60 -22.63 -19.86
N HIS A 718 -71.82 -21.61 -20.28
CA HIS A 718 -70.62 -21.73 -21.14
C HIS A 718 -69.31 -21.47 -20.36
N ASP A 719 -69.21 -21.82 -19.08
CA ASP A 719 -67.95 -21.67 -18.34
C ASP A 719 -66.97 -22.81 -18.69
N LYS A 720 -65.73 -22.45 -19.07
CA LYS A 720 -64.67 -23.42 -19.43
C LYS A 720 -64.30 -24.39 -18.30
N ASN A 721 -64.65 -24.05 -17.06
CA ASN A 721 -64.28 -24.83 -15.88
C ASN A 721 -65.31 -25.91 -15.51
N TRP A 722 -66.45 -25.99 -16.19
CA TRP A 722 -67.33 -27.16 -16.08
C TRP A 722 -66.53 -28.45 -16.39
N PRO A 723 -66.82 -29.59 -15.74
CA PRO A 723 -66.17 -30.86 -16.04
C PRO A 723 -66.35 -31.26 -17.52
N THR A 724 -65.30 -31.83 -18.11
CA THR A 724 -65.27 -32.35 -19.49
C THR A 724 -64.89 -33.84 -19.48
N PRO A 725 -65.36 -34.65 -20.44
CA PRO A 725 -64.70 -34.77 -21.74
C PRO A 725 -65.45 -34.03 -22.86
N LEU A 726 -64.71 -33.25 -23.67
CA LEU A 726 -65.26 -32.52 -24.81
C LEU A 726 -65.86 -33.48 -25.85
N ASP A 727 -67.00 -33.12 -26.44
CA ASP A 727 -67.26 -33.55 -27.82
C ASP A 727 -66.25 -32.83 -28.71
N SER A 728 -65.36 -33.59 -29.35
CA SER A 728 -64.27 -33.08 -30.17
C SER A 728 -64.84 -32.46 -31.45
N GLY A 729 -65.24 -31.20 -31.36
CA GLY A 729 -65.72 -30.41 -32.49
C GLY A 729 -66.69 -29.28 -32.14
N SER A 730 -67.36 -29.32 -30.98
CA SER A 730 -68.44 -28.37 -30.66
C SER A 730 -68.16 -27.45 -29.46
N GLY A 731 -67.22 -27.77 -28.58
CA GLY A 731 -66.90 -26.95 -27.40
C GLY A 731 -67.87 -27.08 -26.23
N ILE A 732 -68.87 -27.97 -26.34
CA ILE A 732 -69.96 -28.18 -25.37
C ILE A 732 -69.50 -29.07 -24.21
N SER A 733 -69.85 -28.70 -22.97
CA SER A 733 -69.62 -29.55 -21.79
C SER A 733 -70.52 -30.81 -21.82
N SER A 734 -69.92 -32.00 -21.75
CA SER A 734 -70.64 -33.27 -21.60
C SER A 734 -71.15 -33.53 -20.17
N TYR A 735 -71.19 -32.49 -19.32
CA TYR A 735 -71.66 -32.57 -17.93
C TYR A 735 -73.07 -31.99 -17.77
N LEU A 736 -73.38 -30.88 -18.46
CA LEU A 736 -74.67 -30.19 -18.39
C LEU A 736 -75.74 -30.86 -19.25
N ARG A 737 -76.21 -32.03 -18.82
CA ARG A 737 -77.27 -32.81 -19.49
C ARG A 737 -78.65 -32.19 -19.27
N GLY A 738 -79.49 -32.25 -20.29
CA GLY A 738 -80.93 -31.97 -20.22
C GLY A 738 -81.36 -30.84 -21.14
N ALA A 739 -82.66 -30.54 -21.16
CA ALA A 739 -83.25 -29.48 -21.97
C ALA A 739 -83.61 -28.23 -21.14
N ILE A 740 -83.57 -27.06 -21.77
CA ILE A 740 -83.98 -25.76 -21.17
C ILE A 740 -85.50 -25.59 -21.22
N ASN A 741 -86.15 -26.11 -22.25
CA ASN A 741 -87.59 -26.15 -22.41
C ASN A 741 -88.01 -27.49 -23.04
N ASN A 742 -89.28 -27.89 -22.86
CA ASN A 742 -89.84 -29.06 -23.53
C ASN A 742 -91.33 -28.81 -23.83
N THR A 743 -91.77 -29.09 -25.06
CA THR A 743 -93.13 -28.81 -25.54
C THR A 743 -94.10 -29.99 -25.40
N ILE A 744 -93.68 -31.13 -24.83
CA ILE A 744 -94.46 -32.37 -24.77
C ILE A 744 -94.64 -32.87 -23.33
N VAL A 745 -95.06 -31.97 -22.43
CA VAL A 745 -95.42 -32.32 -21.04
C VAL A 745 -96.94 -32.52 -20.94
N ARG A 746 -97.39 -33.62 -20.32
CA ARG A 746 -98.82 -33.97 -20.15
C ARG A 746 -99.19 -34.15 -18.67
N PRO A 747 -100.48 -33.94 -18.29
CA PRO A 747 -100.97 -34.31 -16.97
C PRO A 747 -100.61 -35.76 -16.62
N GLY A 748 -100.08 -35.97 -15.41
CA GLY A 748 -99.63 -37.27 -14.92
C GLY A 748 -98.18 -37.65 -15.26
N ASP A 749 -97.49 -36.89 -16.13
CA ASP A 749 -96.06 -37.11 -16.38
C ASP A 749 -95.24 -36.81 -15.12
N ASP A 750 -94.16 -37.57 -14.97
CA ASP A 750 -93.10 -37.40 -13.99
C ASP A 750 -91.92 -36.71 -14.68
N ILE A 751 -91.48 -35.57 -14.15
CA ILE A 751 -90.45 -34.71 -14.70
C ILE A 751 -89.27 -34.67 -13.73
N GLU A 752 -88.10 -35.07 -14.21
CA GLU A 752 -86.83 -34.94 -13.49
C GLU A 752 -86.19 -33.58 -13.78
N TYR A 753 -85.93 -32.82 -12.73
CA TYR A 753 -85.08 -31.63 -12.77
C TYR A 753 -83.68 -31.95 -12.25
N THR A 754 -82.66 -31.41 -12.91
CA THR A 754 -81.27 -31.38 -12.42
C THR A 754 -80.78 -29.94 -12.34
N ILE A 755 -80.22 -29.54 -11.19
CA ILE A 755 -79.60 -28.23 -10.94
C ILE A 755 -78.10 -28.44 -10.77
N TYR A 756 -77.31 -28.04 -11.75
CA TYR A 756 -75.85 -28.05 -11.70
C TYR A 756 -75.30 -26.81 -11.00
N PHE A 757 -74.16 -26.94 -10.32
CA PHE A 757 -73.45 -25.81 -9.73
C PHE A 757 -71.93 -25.89 -9.93
N LEU A 758 -71.28 -24.73 -10.08
CA LEU A 758 -69.83 -24.58 -10.25
C LEU A 758 -69.32 -23.34 -9.52
N SER A 759 -68.25 -23.48 -8.74
CA SER A 759 -67.57 -22.35 -8.09
C SER A 759 -66.52 -21.75 -9.02
N THR A 760 -66.70 -20.50 -9.45
CA THR A 760 -65.82 -19.80 -10.42
C THR A 760 -65.23 -18.52 -9.85
N GLY A 761 -65.27 -18.35 -8.52
CA GLY A 761 -64.69 -17.20 -7.83
C GLY A 761 -63.16 -17.23 -7.78
N THR A 762 -62.56 -16.21 -7.19
CA THR A 762 -61.13 -16.18 -6.84
C THR A 762 -60.89 -16.54 -5.37
N GLN A 763 -61.93 -16.98 -4.65
CA GLN A 763 -61.90 -17.57 -3.30
C GLN A 763 -62.93 -18.70 -3.18
N ASP A 764 -62.73 -19.58 -2.21
CA ASP A 764 -63.64 -20.68 -1.88
C ASP A 764 -65.02 -20.18 -1.41
N ALA A 765 -66.09 -20.83 -1.86
CA ALA A 765 -67.43 -20.58 -1.36
C ALA A 765 -67.70 -21.41 -0.09
N THR A 766 -68.21 -20.77 0.96
CA THR A 766 -68.58 -21.42 2.22
C THR A 766 -70.05 -21.14 2.57
N LYS A 767 -70.68 -22.02 3.37
CA LYS A 767 -72.10 -21.92 3.80
C LYS A 767 -73.10 -21.91 2.63
N VAL A 768 -72.82 -22.67 1.58
CA VAL A 768 -73.64 -22.79 0.37
C VAL A 768 -74.88 -23.64 0.64
N ASN A 769 -76.07 -23.05 0.47
CA ASN A 769 -77.36 -23.72 0.44
C ASN A 769 -78.06 -23.40 -0.88
N ILE A 770 -78.65 -24.40 -1.53
CA ILE A 770 -79.37 -24.23 -2.79
C ILE A 770 -80.82 -24.59 -2.56
N CYS A 771 -81.71 -23.71 -2.99
CA CYS A 771 -83.15 -23.90 -2.86
C CYS A 771 -83.85 -23.67 -4.19
N ASP A 772 -84.78 -24.55 -4.52
CA ASP A 772 -85.54 -24.51 -5.75
C ASP A 772 -87.03 -24.71 -5.48
N LEU A 773 -87.85 -23.85 -6.08
CA LEU A 773 -89.29 -23.88 -5.90
C LEU A 773 -89.92 -24.91 -6.84
N ILE A 774 -90.88 -25.67 -6.34
CA ILE A 774 -91.67 -26.58 -7.16
C ILE A 774 -92.50 -25.76 -8.16
N PRO A 775 -92.42 -26.05 -9.47
CA PRO A 775 -93.18 -25.31 -10.47
C PRO A 775 -94.69 -25.40 -10.26
N ALA A 776 -95.42 -24.35 -10.67
CA ALA A 776 -96.87 -24.38 -10.71
C ALA A 776 -97.38 -25.56 -11.56
N ASN A 777 -98.56 -26.08 -11.22
CA ASN A 777 -99.19 -27.25 -11.86
C ASN A 777 -98.37 -28.56 -11.74
N THR A 778 -97.41 -28.63 -10.82
CA THR A 778 -96.69 -29.87 -10.49
C THR A 778 -96.73 -30.14 -8.99
N THR A 779 -96.42 -31.38 -8.60
CA THR A 779 -96.31 -31.83 -7.19
C THR A 779 -95.03 -32.61 -7.04
N PHE A 780 -94.22 -32.31 -6.02
CA PHE A 780 -93.00 -33.07 -5.72
C PHE A 780 -93.29 -34.56 -5.51
N VAL A 781 -92.39 -35.44 -6.00
CA VAL A 781 -92.49 -36.89 -5.85
C VAL A 781 -91.55 -37.37 -4.75
N PRO A 782 -92.04 -37.62 -3.52
CA PRO A 782 -91.17 -37.90 -2.37
C PRO A 782 -90.50 -39.28 -2.43
N THR A 783 -91.04 -40.22 -3.20
CA THR A 783 -90.61 -41.63 -3.22
C THR A 783 -89.63 -41.97 -4.34
N THR A 784 -89.22 -40.97 -5.13
CA THR A 784 -88.47 -41.11 -6.39
C THR A 784 -87.25 -42.03 -6.28
N PHE A 785 -86.50 -41.91 -5.19
CA PHE A 785 -85.23 -42.61 -4.98
C PHE A 785 -85.30 -43.64 -3.84
N ASN A 786 -86.49 -44.14 -3.48
CA ASN A 786 -86.66 -45.11 -2.39
C ASN A 786 -85.90 -46.44 -2.61
N THR A 787 -85.63 -46.80 -3.86
CA THR A 787 -84.87 -48.01 -4.21
C THR A 787 -83.34 -47.84 -4.05
N GLN A 788 -82.87 -46.61 -3.78
CA GLN A 788 -81.45 -46.28 -3.67
C GLN A 788 -80.95 -46.44 -2.24
N THR A 789 -79.71 -46.92 -2.08
CA THR A 789 -79.18 -47.34 -0.76
C THR A 789 -78.14 -46.38 -0.16
N THR A 790 -77.50 -45.51 -0.94
CA THR A 790 -76.50 -44.55 -0.44
C THR A 790 -77.16 -43.30 0.14
N THR A 791 -77.09 -43.11 1.46
CA THR A 791 -77.72 -41.96 2.16
C THR A 791 -76.70 -41.04 2.81
N ASP A 792 -77.09 -39.80 3.11
CA ASP A 792 -76.31 -38.83 3.90
C ASP A 792 -76.77 -38.79 5.36
N GLY A 793 -76.96 -39.98 5.94
CA GLY A 793 -77.30 -40.17 7.35
C GLY A 793 -78.73 -39.79 7.76
N GLY A 794 -79.67 -39.65 6.82
CA GLY A 794 -81.10 -39.53 7.12
C GLY A 794 -81.74 -40.76 7.76
N ILE A 795 -82.93 -40.57 8.34
CA ILE A 795 -83.67 -41.57 9.12
C ILE A 795 -84.02 -42.79 8.24
N PRO A 796 -83.65 -44.03 8.64
CA PRO A 796 -83.96 -45.24 7.88
C PRO A 796 -85.47 -45.43 7.65
N GLY A 797 -85.84 -45.81 6.42
CA GLY A 797 -87.24 -46.07 6.04
C GLY A 797 -88.03 -44.82 5.63
N THR A 798 -87.46 -43.63 5.76
CA THR A 798 -88.05 -42.39 5.25
C THR A 798 -87.95 -42.31 3.72
N ASP A 799 -88.96 -41.73 3.10
CA ASP A 799 -88.98 -41.48 1.65
C ASP A 799 -87.83 -40.56 1.21
N LYS A 800 -87.20 -40.92 0.09
CA LYS A 800 -86.08 -40.23 -0.55
C LYS A 800 -86.49 -39.66 -1.89
N GLY A 801 -86.62 -38.35 -1.98
CA GLY A 801 -87.07 -37.65 -3.19
C GLY A 801 -86.01 -36.77 -3.84
N ILE A 802 -84.85 -36.61 -3.20
CA ILE A 802 -83.77 -35.72 -3.64
C ILE A 802 -82.47 -36.53 -3.80
N ALA A 803 -81.69 -36.23 -4.84
CA ALA A 803 -80.38 -36.81 -5.07
C ALA A 803 -79.34 -35.68 -5.18
N LEU A 804 -78.14 -35.89 -4.61
CA LEU A 804 -77.02 -34.94 -4.64
C LEU A 804 -75.77 -35.63 -5.19
N ALA A 805 -75.08 -34.94 -6.08
CA ALA A 805 -73.75 -35.29 -6.57
C ALA A 805 -72.76 -34.17 -6.19
N LEU A 806 -71.64 -34.55 -5.55
CA LEU A 806 -70.50 -33.68 -5.30
C LEU A 806 -69.30 -34.21 -6.09
N GLY A 807 -68.74 -33.38 -6.98
CA GLY A 807 -67.57 -33.75 -7.79
C GLY A 807 -67.74 -35.01 -8.65
N SER A 808 -68.97 -35.29 -9.07
CA SER A 808 -69.35 -36.55 -9.70
C SER A 808 -70.38 -36.32 -10.80
N ILE A 809 -70.34 -37.16 -11.84
CA ILE A 809 -71.30 -37.19 -12.95
C ILE A 809 -72.57 -38.01 -12.65
N SER A 810 -72.65 -38.61 -11.46
CA SER A 810 -73.78 -39.41 -10.99
C SER A 810 -74.05 -39.11 -9.50
N PRO A 811 -75.30 -39.25 -9.02
CA PRO A 811 -75.62 -39.01 -7.62
C PRO A 811 -74.70 -39.78 -6.67
N THR A 812 -74.11 -39.07 -5.73
CA THR A 812 -73.24 -39.64 -4.69
C THR A 812 -74.04 -40.06 -3.47
N VAL A 813 -75.12 -39.33 -3.17
CA VAL A 813 -76.02 -39.61 -2.05
C VAL A 813 -77.48 -39.30 -2.41
N TYR A 814 -78.40 -39.99 -1.74
CA TYR A 814 -79.83 -39.77 -1.84
C TYR A 814 -80.37 -39.33 -0.48
N LEU A 815 -81.13 -38.24 -0.51
CA LEU A 815 -81.49 -37.44 0.65
C LEU A 815 -82.98 -37.63 0.99
N THR A 816 -83.30 -37.61 2.28
CA THR A 816 -84.68 -37.67 2.77
C THR A 816 -85.41 -36.36 2.48
N ASN A 817 -86.74 -36.38 2.58
CA ASN A 817 -87.57 -35.20 2.32
C ASN A 817 -87.83 -34.36 3.59
N VAL A 818 -87.30 -34.77 4.74
CA VAL A 818 -87.70 -34.26 6.06
C VAL A 818 -86.55 -33.51 6.73
N ASN A 819 -86.81 -32.93 7.90
CA ASN A 819 -85.78 -32.23 8.67
C ASN A 819 -85.09 -33.18 9.64
N ASP A 820 -84.05 -33.89 9.19
CA ASP A 820 -83.33 -34.89 9.99
C ASP A 820 -81.81 -34.79 9.81
N PRO A 821 -81.14 -33.82 10.47
CA PRO A 821 -79.68 -33.79 10.52
C PRO A 821 -79.13 -35.13 11.02
N PRO A 822 -78.17 -35.77 10.31
CA PRO A 822 -77.25 -35.15 9.36
C PRO A 822 -77.67 -35.13 7.88
N ASP A 823 -78.90 -35.51 7.49
CA ASP A 823 -79.31 -35.40 6.09
C ASP A 823 -79.28 -33.94 5.59
N ARG A 824 -78.77 -33.72 4.37
CA ARG A 824 -78.60 -32.38 3.78
C ARG A 824 -79.82 -31.89 3.00
N GLY A 825 -80.79 -32.77 2.71
CA GLY A 825 -81.93 -32.48 1.88
C GLY A 825 -83.19 -32.24 2.69
N ARG A 826 -84.05 -31.35 2.20
CA ARG A 826 -85.38 -31.15 2.79
C ARG A 826 -86.37 -30.72 1.73
N PHE A 827 -87.58 -31.28 1.80
CA PHE A 827 -88.74 -30.78 1.09
C PHE A 827 -89.63 -29.99 2.05
N TYR A 828 -89.98 -28.78 1.63
CA TYR A 828 -90.94 -27.92 2.31
C TYR A 828 -92.29 -28.01 1.57
N PRO A 829 -93.37 -28.42 2.23
CA PRO A 829 -94.71 -28.35 1.66
C PRO A 829 -95.09 -26.92 1.24
N ALA A 830 -96.10 -26.79 0.39
CA ALA A 830 -96.60 -25.49 -0.04
C ALA A 830 -96.98 -24.61 1.17
N ASN A 831 -96.48 -23.37 1.17
CA ASN A 831 -96.66 -22.37 2.22
C ASN A 831 -96.11 -22.76 3.61
N ASP A 832 -95.13 -23.67 3.69
CA ASP A 832 -94.49 -24.02 4.96
C ASP A 832 -93.77 -22.79 5.55
N PRO A 833 -94.14 -22.33 6.76
CA PRO A 833 -93.49 -21.18 7.42
C PRO A 833 -92.02 -21.42 7.77
N ALA A 834 -91.55 -22.68 7.77
CA ALA A 834 -90.16 -23.03 8.00
C ALA A 834 -89.28 -22.90 6.74
N THR A 835 -89.85 -22.55 5.58
CA THR A 835 -89.09 -22.34 4.35
C THR A 835 -88.05 -21.21 4.54
N PRO A 836 -86.76 -21.43 4.22
CA PRO A 836 -85.72 -20.41 4.38
C PRO A 836 -86.02 -19.12 3.59
N PRO A 837 -85.70 -17.92 4.14
CA PRO A 837 -85.98 -16.66 3.46
C PRO A 837 -85.34 -16.50 2.07
N TYR A 838 -84.20 -17.17 1.81
CA TYR A 838 -83.53 -17.13 0.50
C TYR A 838 -84.23 -17.94 -0.59
N CYS A 839 -85.14 -18.85 -0.23
CA CYS A 839 -85.94 -19.64 -1.19
C CYS A 839 -87.03 -18.82 -1.90
N LYS A 840 -87.23 -17.54 -1.55
CA LYS A 840 -88.38 -16.72 -1.98
C LYS A 840 -89.72 -17.36 -1.54
N ALA A 841 -90.84 -16.90 -2.10
CA ALA A 841 -92.18 -17.33 -1.69
C ALA A 841 -92.51 -18.76 -2.15
N ASN A 842 -92.61 -19.69 -1.19
CA ASN A 842 -92.94 -21.10 -1.43
C ASN A 842 -94.45 -21.32 -1.58
N THR A 843 -94.98 -21.16 -2.80
CA THR A 843 -96.41 -21.34 -3.08
C THR A 843 -96.82 -22.78 -3.43
N ASN A 844 -95.88 -23.63 -3.86
CA ASN A 844 -96.17 -24.97 -4.42
C ASN A 844 -95.34 -26.11 -3.79
N GLY A 845 -94.39 -25.77 -2.93
CA GLY A 845 -93.36 -26.65 -2.38
C GLY A 845 -91.96 -26.09 -2.69
N ALA A 846 -90.95 -26.45 -1.89
CA ALA A 846 -89.56 -26.11 -2.15
C ALA A 846 -88.63 -27.27 -1.80
N VAL A 847 -87.62 -27.51 -2.65
CA VAL A 847 -86.52 -28.44 -2.40
C VAL A 847 -85.31 -27.63 -1.97
N GLU A 848 -84.75 -27.96 -0.82
CA GLU A 848 -83.52 -27.37 -0.31
C GLU A 848 -82.44 -28.44 -0.14
N VAL A 849 -81.20 -28.09 -0.50
CA VAL A 849 -80.02 -28.90 -0.21
C VAL A 849 -78.89 -28.03 0.33
N ASN A 850 -78.35 -28.43 1.48
CA ASN A 850 -77.11 -27.88 2.05
C ASN A 850 -75.90 -28.47 1.30
N ILE A 851 -75.13 -27.65 0.59
CA ILE A 851 -73.99 -28.12 -0.21
C ILE A 851 -72.72 -28.20 0.63
N THR A 852 -72.41 -27.14 1.39
CA THR A 852 -71.20 -27.10 2.23
C THR A 852 -71.55 -27.19 3.72
N ARG A 853 -70.97 -28.17 4.40
CA ARG A 853 -71.10 -28.40 5.84
C ARG A 853 -69.74 -28.63 6.47
N SER A 854 -69.51 -28.02 7.64
CA SER A 854 -68.19 -27.99 8.30
C SER A 854 -67.57 -29.36 8.60
N SER A 855 -68.37 -30.42 8.77
CA SER A 855 -67.89 -31.74 9.20
C SER A 855 -67.15 -32.53 8.12
N ASP A 856 -67.50 -32.33 6.85
CA ASP A 856 -67.13 -33.26 5.77
C ASP A 856 -67.01 -32.60 4.38
N PHE A 857 -67.60 -31.43 4.17
CA PHE A 857 -67.45 -30.65 2.95
C PHE A 857 -67.47 -29.14 3.27
N PRO A 858 -66.42 -28.62 3.95
CA PRO A 858 -66.47 -27.30 4.60
C PRO A 858 -66.51 -26.13 3.61
N ASN A 859 -66.05 -26.34 2.38
CA ASN A 859 -66.02 -25.34 1.33
C ASN A 859 -66.21 -25.96 -0.06
N LEU A 860 -66.58 -25.10 -1.01
CA LEU A 860 -66.65 -25.37 -2.44
C LEU A 860 -65.56 -24.52 -3.11
N PRO A 861 -64.36 -25.07 -3.35
CA PRO A 861 -63.20 -24.29 -3.81
C PRO A 861 -63.38 -23.75 -5.22
N ALA A 862 -62.67 -22.66 -5.53
CA ALA A 862 -62.65 -22.07 -6.86
C ALA A 862 -62.13 -23.06 -7.91
N ALA A 863 -62.86 -23.22 -9.01
CA ALA A 863 -62.41 -24.01 -10.14
C ALA A 863 -61.25 -23.30 -10.86
N THR A 864 -60.12 -23.99 -10.97
CA THR A 864 -58.88 -23.49 -11.60
C THR A 864 -58.68 -24.02 -13.01
N ALA A 865 -59.34 -25.14 -13.33
CA ALA A 865 -59.46 -25.72 -14.66
C ALA A 865 -60.72 -26.60 -14.74
N SER A 866 -61.03 -27.14 -15.91
CA SER A 866 -62.16 -28.06 -16.11
C SER A 866 -62.15 -29.19 -15.08
N GLY A 867 -63.22 -29.27 -14.27
CA GLY A 867 -63.38 -30.27 -13.22
C GLY A 867 -62.33 -30.25 -12.10
N THR A 868 -61.53 -29.18 -12.00
CA THR A 868 -60.39 -29.09 -11.07
C THR A 868 -60.55 -27.89 -10.12
N PRO A 869 -60.50 -28.10 -8.79
CA PRO A 869 -60.46 -29.40 -8.11
C PRO A 869 -61.80 -30.15 -8.23
N THR A 870 -61.81 -31.46 -8.00
CA THR A 870 -63.02 -32.30 -8.19
C THR A 870 -64.17 -31.87 -7.30
N ASN A 871 -63.91 -31.28 -6.13
CA ASN A 871 -64.92 -30.75 -5.22
C ASN A 871 -65.38 -29.31 -5.56
N SER A 872 -65.10 -28.74 -6.73
CA SER A 872 -65.54 -27.38 -7.11
C SER A 872 -66.94 -27.33 -7.77
N TYR A 873 -67.55 -28.47 -8.05
CA TYR A 873 -68.79 -28.60 -8.80
C TYR A 873 -69.69 -29.75 -8.32
N GLY A 874 -70.94 -29.78 -8.77
CA GLY A 874 -71.89 -30.86 -8.45
C GLY A 874 -73.26 -30.65 -9.07
N PHE A 875 -74.26 -31.43 -8.65
CA PHE A 875 -75.66 -31.19 -9.00
C PHE A 875 -76.67 -31.74 -7.99
N ILE A 876 -77.88 -31.17 -7.99
CA ILE A 876 -79.06 -31.65 -7.24
C ILE A 876 -80.09 -32.17 -8.23
N ARG A 877 -80.81 -33.25 -7.91
CA ARG A 877 -81.85 -33.82 -8.76
C ARG A 877 -83.09 -34.21 -7.98
N PHE A 878 -84.26 -33.93 -8.54
CA PHE A 878 -85.54 -34.29 -7.96
C PHE A 878 -86.63 -34.40 -9.02
N HIS A 879 -87.73 -35.07 -8.68
CA HIS A 879 -88.84 -35.34 -9.59
C HIS A 879 -90.10 -34.60 -9.16
N VAL A 880 -90.91 -34.18 -10.13
CA VAL A 880 -92.24 -33.63 -9.92
C VAL A 880 -93.24 -34.28 -10.85
N LYS A 881 -94.46 -34.47 -10.37
CA LYS A 881 -95.59 -35.00 -11.13
C LYS A 881 -96.49 -33.88 -11.59
N VAL A 882 -96.82 -33.85 -12.88
CA VAL A 882 -97.74 -32.86 -13.47
C VAL A 882 -99.17 -33.16 -13.01
N LYS A 883 -99.87 -32.12 -12.53
CA LYS A 883 -101.24 -32.21 -12.00
C LYS A 883 -102.28 -32.50 -13.07
#